data_AF-A0A2Y9K1Y6-F1
#
_entry.id   AF-A0A2Y9K1Y6-F1
#
_cell.length_a   1.000
_cell.length_b   1.000
_cell.length_c   1.000
_cell.angle_alpha   90.00
_cell.angle_beta   90.00
_cell.angle_gamma   90.00
#
_symmetry.space_group_name_H-M   'P 1'
#
loop_
_entity.id
_entity.type
_entity.pdbx_description
1 polymer ?
#
loop_
_entity_poly.entity_id
_entity_poly.type
_entity_poly.pdbx_seq_one_letter_code
_entity_poly.pdbx_strand_id
1 'polypeptide(L)'
;MVPAWLLLLCLSVAQVFPEDWYAELNVEVPENYGGNFPLYLIKLPLPPEETEGKIVLSGTPGMVAEGLFAVDPESGFLLVTRALDREEESEYQLQVTLETEDGRVLWGPQPVLVNVKDENDQVPHFSQFIYKFQLSLGTKPGIPFLFLEASDEDEPGTANSDLRFYILNQAPAQPSPHMFQLEPQLGALALSPEGSTSLGQAAEGLYQLLVQVKDMGDQASGHQATATVDVFIVENTWVPLDPVHVPENLKVPYPHPIAQVHWNGGDVHYHLESQPPGPFDVDTEGKVYVTEELDRETQAEYLLQVWAQNARCEDYTEPLGLRVAVMDDNDNAPVCSPRDSPVSIPELSPPGTKVTRLLAEDMDAPGSPNSHIVYQLLNPEPEEGADGRAFELDFTSGSVTLGDAPLRAGQNILLRVKAVDQGGAEGGLSSTCEVAVTITDINDHAPEFTVSQIEPVSLPEDAEPGTLVATLMATDADLEPAFRLMDFAIEAGDVEGTFGLDWEPGSSHVQLRLLKNLSYEAASSHRLVVVVRSVAELVGPGPGPGATATVTVLVEKPVPPPRLDQSYEASVPVSTPAGSLLLTIQPSEPVSSPLRFSLLNDSEGWLCIKEVSGEVRTARPLQGAQPGDMYTVLVEAQYEDQPTLSTSATLVIHFLKAPSAPTLNPVPTRHLCTPRQDHGVVISGPREDPDPAGGHGPYSFALGPNPTVQRDWHLQALNGSHAYLTLALHWVEPREHTVPVVVSHNAGTWQLLVRVIVCRCNVEGQCMRKVGRMKGMPSKLSAVGILVGTLMAIGIFLILIFTHLTLARKKDLDQPVDSVPLKAAV
;
A
#
# COMPACT_ATOMS: atom_id res chain seq x y z
N MET A 1 6.64 59.38 1.75
CA MET A 1 7.80 60.15 1.26
C MET A 1 9.08 59.44 1.70
N VAL A 2 9.89 58.99 0.73
CA VAL A 2 11.30 58.49 0.78
C VAL A 2 11.50 57.13 1.51
N PRO A 3 12.47 56.24 1.14
CA PRO A 3 12.59 55.46 -0.11
C PRO A 3 13.08 53.97 0.10
N ALA A 4 13.24 53.24 -1.02
CA ALA A 4 14.33 52.27 -1.32
C ALA A 4 14.20 50.74 -1.03
N TRP A 5 15.03 49.97 -1.78
CA TRP A 5 15.44 48.54 -1.70
C TRP A 5 14.49 47.55 -2.41
N LEU A 6 14.77 46.83 -3.51
CA LEU A 6 15.94 46.17 -4.13
C LEU A 6 16.50 44.95 -3.35
N LEU A 7 16.51 43.76 -4.00
CA LEU A 7 17.00 42.39 -3.67
C LEU A 7 15.84 41.37 -3.61
N LEU A 8 15.80 40.15 -4.19
CA LEU A 8 16.73 39.20 -4.85
C LEU A 8 15.83 38.22 -5.66
N LEU A 9 16.07 37.99 -6.97
CA LEU A 9 16.72 36.81 -7.59
C LEU A 9 16.02 35.42 -7.43
N CYS A 10 15.28 35.06 -8.48
CA CYS A 10 15.39 33.86 -9.33
C CYS A 10 15.48 32.43 -8.78
N LEU A 11 14.54 31.61 -9.30
CA LEU A 11 14.63 30.25 -9.89
C LEU A 11 13.94 29.11 -9.12
N SER A 12 12.78 28.70 -9.64
CA SER A 12 12.61 27.35 -10.18
C SER A 12 11.49 27.34 -11.24
N VAL A 13 11.84 26.85 -12.42
CA VAL A 13 10.92 26.59 -13.52
C VAL A 13 10.21 25.27 -13.20
N ALA A 14 8.91 25.33 -12.93
CA ALA A 14 8.02 24.28 -13.41
C ALA A 14 7.62 24.71 -14.83
N GLN A 15 7.83 23.84 -15.81
CA GLN A 15 7.31 24.04 -17.15
C GLN A 15 5.78 24.02 -17.07
N VAL A 16 5.20 25.20 -16.89
CA VAL A 16 3.81 25.48 -17.20
C VAL A 16 3.75 25.47 -18.73
N PHE A 17 3.09 24.47 -19.30
CA PHE A 17 2.59 24.56 -20.66
C PHE A 17 1.77 25.86 -20.75
N PRO A 18 2.06 26.77 -21.70
CA PRO A 18 1.13 27.87 -21.93
C PRO A 18 -0.15 27.23 -22.50
N GLU A 19 -1.21 27.19 -21.68
CA GLU A 19 -2.57 27.16 -22.20
C GLU A 19 -2.74 28.42 -23.04
N ASP A 20 -2.66 28.29 -24.36
CA ASP A 20 -3.02 29.35 -25.29
C ASP A 20 -4.51 29.66 -25.08
N TRP A 21 -4.81 30.76 -24.39
CA TRP A 21 -6.17 31.30 -24.35
C TRP A 21 -6.56 31.77 -25.75
N TYR A 22 -7.36 30.98 -26.45
CA TYR A 22 -8.05 31.41 -27.65
C TYR A 22 -9.11 32.45 -27.26
N ALA A 23 -9.04 33.65 -27.84
CA ALA A 23 -10.09 34.66 -27.66
C ALA A 23 -11.38 34.17 -28.30
N GLU A 24 -12.52 34.34 -27.62
CA GLU A 24 -13.84 33.97 -28.13
C GLU A 24 -14.16 34.73 -29.42
N LEU A 25 -14.69 34.00 -30.40
CA LEU A 25 -15.08 34.55 -31.70
C LEU A 25 -16.59 34.79 -31.70
N ASN A 26 -17.00 36.05 -31.78
CA ASN A 26 -18.42 36.41 -31.82
C ASN A 26 -18.89 36.62 -33.26
N VAL A 27 -20.02 36.01 -33.60
CA VAL A 27 -20.68 36.09 -34.90
C VAL A 27 -22.11 36.53 -34.68
N GLU A 28 -22.60 37.47 -35.48
CA GLU A 28 -24.00 37.87 -35.48
C GLU A 28 -24.67 37.44 -36.79
N VAL A 29 -25.82 36.77 -36.70
CA VAL A 29 -26.57 36.26 -37.85
C VAL A 29 -28.04 36.60 -37.69
N PRO A 30 -28.70 37.29 -38.63
CA PRO A 30 -30.15 37.47 -38.57
C PRO A 30 -30.87 36.13 -38.69
N GLU A 31 -31.93 35.97 -37.91
CA GLU A 31 -32.80 34.81 -38.02
C GLU A 31 -33.54 34.77 -39.36
N ASN A 32 -34.11 33.60 -39.67
CA ASN A 32 -34.90 33.37 -40.88
C ASN A 32 -34.23 33.85 -42.18
N TYR A 33 -32.90 33.86 -42.20
CA TYR A 33 -32.11 34.36 -43.30
C TYR A 33 -32.48 33.68 -44.62
N GLY A 34 -33.14 34.43 -45.52
CA GLY A 34 -33.70 33.92 -46.77
C GLY A 34 -32.70 33.69 -47.91
N GLY A 35 -31.39 33.61 -47.63
CA GLY A 35 -30.36 33.34 -48.63
C GLY A 35 -30.18 31.86 -48.94
N ASN A 36 -29.17 31.54 -49.77
CA ASN A 36 -28.84 30.15 -50.09
C ASN A 36 -28.03 29.53 -48.95
N PHE A 37 -28.44 28.35 -48.48
CA PHE A 37 -27.65 27.53 -47.56
C PHE A 37 -26.69 26.59 -48.32
N PRO A 38 -25.51 26.29 -47.76
CA PRO A 38 -25.01 26.73 -46.46
C PRO A 38 -24.57 28.20 -46.42
N LEU A 39 -24.87 28.90 -45.32
CA LEU A 39 -24.46 30.28 -45.10
C LEU A 39 -23.13 30.30 -44.34
N TYR A 40 -22.10 30.86 -44.96
CA TYR A 40 -20.76 30.99 -44.38
C TYR A 40 -20.71 32.16 -43.38
N LEU A 41 -20.33 31.87 -42.15
CA LEU A 41 -20.36 32.80 -41.02
C LEU A 41 -19.02 33.49 -40.79
N ILE A 42 -18.02 32.73 -40.34
CA ILE A 42 -16.70 33.24 -39.99
C ILE A 42 -15.62 32.25 -40.40
N LYS A 43 -14.45 32.78 -40.81
CA LYS A 43 -13.27 31.96 -41.05
C LYS A 43 -12.60 31.63 -39.72
N LEU A 44 -12.45 30.35 -39.42
CA LEU A 44 -11.83 29.88 -38.19
C LEU A 44 -10.29 30.01 -38.30
N PRO A 45 -9.59 30.38 -37.21
CA PRO A 45 -8.14 30.53 -37.19
C PRO A 45 -7.42 29.17 -37.09
N LEU A 46 -7.76 28.24 -37.99
CA LEU A 46 -7.20 26.90 -38.02
C LEU A 46 -5.69 26.91 -38.39
N PRO A 47 -4.89 25.99 -37.85
CA PRO A 47 -3.49 25.80 -38.25
C PRO A 47 -3.38 25.37 -39.73
N PRO A 48 -2.23 25.63 -40.40
CA PRO A 48 -2.06 25.39 -41.83
C PRO A 48 -2.22 23.91 -42.23
N GLU A 49 -2.65 23.66 -43.48
CA GLU A 49 -3.02 22.37 -44.13
C GLU A 49 -2.07 21.17 -43.93
N GLU A 50 -0.88 21.34 -43.37
CA GLU A 50 0.08 20.25 -43.15
C GLU A 50 -0.25 19.37 -41.91
N THR A 51 -1.27 19.73 -41.12
CA THR A 51 -1.73 18.93 -39.98
C THR A 51 -2.84 17.95 -40.40
N GLU A 52 -2.52 16.65 -40.48
CA GLU A 52 -3.52 15.58 -40.66
C GLU A 52 -4.43 15.49 -39.41
N GLY A 53 -5.57 16.17 -39.45
CA GLY A 53 -6.57 16.18 -38.37
C GLY A 53 -7.98 16.45 -38.89
N LYS A 54 -8.98 15.88 -38.22
CA LYS A 54 -10.40 16.10 -38.44
C LYS A 54 -10.89 17.24 -37.56
N ILE A 55 -11.63 18.19 -38.13
CA ILE A 55 -12.28 19.26 -37.37
C ILE A 55 -13.52 18.67 -36.68
N VAL A 56 -13.62 18.87 -35.37
CA VAL A 56 -14.74 18.43 -34.53
C VAL A 56 -15.40 19.66 -33.93
N LEU A 57 -16.73 19.70 -34.04
CA LEU A 57 -17.58 20.68 -33.40
C LEU A 57 -18.23 20.04 -32.17
N SER A 58 -18.09 20.66 -31.02
CA SER A 58 -18.81 20.33 -29.79
C SER A 58 -19.57 21.56 -29.29
N GLY A 59 -20.63 21.34 -28.51
CA GLY A 59 -21.54 22.41 -28.09
C GLY A 59 -22.72 21.86 -27.29
N THR A 60 -23.76 22.68 -27.11
CA THR A 60 -24.96 22.33 -26.35
C THR A 60 -25.59 21.00 -26.80
N PRO A 61 -26.00 20.11 -25.85
CA PRO A 61 -26.53 18.78 -26.18
C PRO A 61 -27.85 18.88 -26.97
N GLY A 62 -27.83 18.45 -28.24
CA GLY A 62 -28.98 18.52 -29.17
C GLY A 62 -28.57 19.06 -30.55
N MET A 63 -27.70 20.06 -30.59
CA MET A 63 -27.27 20.74 -31.84
C MET A 63 -26.35 19.91 -32.74
N VAL A 64 -25.42 19.17 -32.12
CA VAL A 64 -24.45 18.32 -32.85
C VAL A 64 -25.14 17.09 -33.46
N ALA A 65 -26.29 16.67 -32.91
CA ALA A 65 -27.08 15.55 -33.42
C ALA A 65 -27.91 15.93 -34.68
N GLU A 66 -28.26 17.22 -34.84
CA GLU A 66 -29.07 17.70 -35.97
C GLU A 66 -28.25 18.30 -37.12
N GLY A 67 -26.96 18.59 -36.92
CA GLY A 67 -26.07 19.09 -37.99
C GLY A 67 -26.34 20.54 -38.40
N LEU A 68 -26.82 21.38 -37.46
CA LEU A 68 -27.18 22.78 -37.69
C LEU A 68 -25.98 23.65 -38.09
N PHE A 69 -24.81 23.38 -37.51
CA PHE A 69 -23.54 24.02 -37.84
C PHE A 69 -22.55 23.00 -38.39
N ALA A 70 -21.74 23.42 -39.35
CA ALA A 70 -20.63 22.62 -39.87
C ALA A 70 -19.41 23.50 -40.14
N VAL A 71 -18.25 22.90 -40.29
CA VAL A 71 -17.05 23.58 -40.78
C VAL A 71 -16.71 23.01 -42.15
N ASP A 72 -16.57 23.89 -43.13
CA ASP A 72 -16.07 23.51 -44.46
C ASP A 72 -14.59 23.08 -44.34
N PRO A 73 -14.25 21.80 -44.62
CA PRO A 73 -12.91 21.28 -44.40
C PRO A 73 -11.86 21.86 -45.37
N GLU A 74 -12.27 22.36 -46.54
CA GLU A 74 -11.34 22.94 -47.52
C GLU A 74 -11.08 24.43 -47.23
N SER A 75 -12.12 25.18 -46.83
CA SER A 75 -11.99 26.63 -46.63
C SER A 75 -11.77 27.04 -45.18
N GLY A 76 -12.08 26.18 -44.21
CA GLY A 76 -11.99 26.45 -42.77
C GLY A 76 -13.03 27.43 -42.26
N PHE A 77 -14.17 27.56 -42.94
CA PHE A 77 -15.24 28.47 -42.51
C PHE A 77 -16.29 27.71 -41.71
N LEU A 78 -16.72 28.30 -40.60
CA LEU A 78 -17.95 27.90 -39.92
C LEU A 78 -19.13 28.31 -40.80
N LEU A 79 -20.06 27.39 -41.00
CA LEU A 79 -21.28 27.60 -41.76
C LEU A 79 -22.49 27.08 -40.99
N VAL A 80 -23.64 27.68 -41.28
CA VAL A 80 -24.95 27.20 -40.83
C VAL A 80 -25.66 26.53 -42.00
N THR A 81 -26.29 25.38 -41.75
CA THR A 81 -26.83 24.49 -42.79
C THR A 81 -28.30 24.75 -43.13
N ARG A 82 -29.02 25.43 -42.24
CA ARG A 82 -30.41 25.88 -42.41
C ARG A 82 -30.63 27.21 -41.67
N ALA A 83 -31.80 27.82 -41.86
CA ALA A 83 -32.15 29.04 -41.15
C ALA A 83 -32.14 28.81 -39.63
N LEU A 84 -31.74 29.84 -38.89
CA LEU A 84 -31.83 29.91 -37.43
C LEU A 84 -33.14 30.62 -37.08
N ASP A 85 -33.71 30.21 -35.95
CA ASP A 85 -34.93 30.75 -35.35
C ASP A 85 -34.54 31.21 -33.94
N ARG A 86 -34.68 32.51 -33.67
CA ARG A 86 -34.23 33.12 -32.41
C ARG A 86 -35.20 32.80 -31.27
N GLU A 87 -36.49 32.68 -31.55
CA GLU A 87 -37.50 32.30 -30.56
C GLU A 87 -37.29 30.86 -30.06
N GLU A 88 -36.70 30.00 -30.88
CA GLU A 88 -36.22 28.68 -30.45
C GLU A 88 -34.93 28.76 -29.63
N GLU A 89 -33.91 29.47 -30.13
CA GLU A 89 -32.62 29.65 -29.45
C GLU A 89 -31.92 30.93 -29.94
N SER A 90 -31.62 31.85 -29.03
CA SER A 90 -31.06 33.17 -29.35
C SER A 90 -29.53 33.22 -29.40
N GLU A 91 -28.86 32.25 -28.76
CA GLU A 91 -27.41 32.19 -28.67
C GLU A 91 -26.90 30.75 -28.78
N TYR A 92 -25.88 30.54 -29.61
CA TYR A 92 -25.26 29.23 -29.82
C TYR A 92 -23.78 29.28 -29.39
N GLN A 93 -23.45 28.49 -28.36
CA GLN A 93 -22.08 28.33 -27.87
C GLN A 93 -21.42 27.10 -28.49
N LEU A 94 -20.44 27.34 -29.37
CA LEU A 94 -19.73 26.30 -30.11
C LEU A 94 -18.27 26.23 -29.65
N GLN A 95 -17.73 25.02 -29.60
CA GLN A 95 -16.31 24.76 -29.43
C GLN A 95 -15.79 24.01 -30.65
N VAL A 96 -14.74 24.56 -31.26
CA VAL A 96 -14.07 23.92 -32.39
C VAL A 96 -12.74 23.33 -31.93
N THR A 97 -12.56 22.04 -32.15
CA THR A 97 -11.30 21.33 -31.97
C THR A 97 -10.81 20.74 -33.30
N LEU A 98 -9.50 20.61 -33.45
CA LEU A 98 -8.88 19.79 -34.48
C LEU A 98 -8.38 18.52 -33.80
N GLU A 99 -8.79 17.34 -34.25
CA GLU A 99 -8.48 16.06 -33.61
C GLU A 99 -7.85 15.06 -34.60
N THR A 100 -6.94 14.21 -34.12
CA THR A 100 -6.43 13.05 -34.87
C THR A 100 -7.50 11.96 -35.00
N GLU A 101 -7.32 10.98 -35.91
CA GLU A 101 -8.22 9.81 -36.00
C GLU A 101 -8.33 9.01 -34.68
N ASP A 102 -7.28 9.05 -33.85
CA ASP A 102 -7.25 8.41 -32.53
C ASP A 102 -7.88 9.27 -31.41
N GLY A 103 -8.50 10.41 -31.75
CA GLY A 103 -9.20 11.29 -30.80
C GLY A 103 -8.31 12.24 -29.99
N ARG A 104 -7.02 12.39 -30.33
CA ARG A 104 -6.16 13.41 -29.70
C ARG A 104 -6.39 14.79 -30.30
N VAL A 105 -6.65 15.79 -29.46
CA VAL A 105 -6.79 17.20 -29.85
C VAL A 105 -5.42 17.77 -30.26
N LEU A 106 -5.32 18.24 -31.50
CA LEU A 106 -4.18 18.91 -32.13
C LEU A 106 -4.24 20.43 -31.99
N TRP A 107 -5.45 21.00 -31.92
CA TRP A 107 -5.69 22.45 -31.82
C TRP A 107 -7.09 22.72 -31.23
N GLY A 108 -7.27 23.83 -30.53
CA GLY A 108 -8.49 24.17 -29.79
C GLY A 108 -8.45 23.72 -28.32
N PRO A 109 -9.56 23.83 -27.57
CA PRO A 109 -10.88 24.27 -28.04
C PRO A 109 -10.93 25.79 -28.30
N GLN A 110 -11.38 26.18 -29.50
CA GLN A 110 -11.68 27.56 -29.86
C GLN A 110 -13.16 27.83 -29.59
N PRO A 111 -13.51 28.68 -28.61
CA PRO A 111 -14.89 29.08 -28.38
C PRO A 111 -15.37 30.02 -29.49
N VAL A 112 -16.58 29.77 -29.99
CA VAL A 112 -17.29 30.59 -30.98
C VAL A 112 -18.70 30.82 -30.48
N LEU A 113 -19.07 32.08 -30.33
CA LEU A 113 -20.40 32.52 -29.92
C LEU A 113 -21.17 33.00 -31.16
N VAL A 114 -22.29 32.37 -31.47
CA VAL A 114 -23.18 32.82 -32.55
C VAL A 114 -24.43 33.43 -31.94
N ASN A 115 -24.56 34.75 -32.06
CA ASN A 115 -25.72 35.52 -31.63
C ASN A 115 -26.70 35.62 -32.79
N VAL A 116 -27.92 35.16 -32.58
CA VAL A 116 -29.00 35.30 -33.56
C VAL A 116 -29.66 36.66 -33.36
N LYS A 117 -29.72 37.47 -34.42
CA LYS A 117 -30.39 38.77 -34.41
C LYS A 117 -31.88 38.60 -34.67
N ASP A 118 -32.64 39.31 -33.87
CA ASP A 118 -34.09 39.46 -33.94
C ASP A 118 -34.54 40.11 -35.25
N GLU A 119 -35.53 39.51 -35.89
CA GLU A 119 -36.31 40.09 -36.98
C GLU A 119 -37.79 40.15 -36.55
N ASN A 120 -38.54 41.19 -36.95
CA ASN A 120 -39.97 41.29 -36.60
C ASN A 120 -40.79 40.33 -37.46
N ASP A 121 -40.86 39.07 -37.06
CA ASP A 121 -41.63 38.02 -37.73
C ASP A 121 -42.67 37.35 -36.82
N GLN A 122 -42.66 37.66 -35.52
CA GLN A 122 -43.75 37.33 -34.62
C GLN A 122 -44.88 38.37 -34.72
N VAL A 123 -46.09 37.91 -34.44
CA VAL A 123 -47.30 38.74 -34.51
C VAL A 123 -47.84 38.88 -33.09
N PRO A 124 -48.09 40.12 -32.62
CA PRO A 124 -48.59 40.30 -31.27
C PRO A 124 -49.96 39.66 -31.12
N HIS A 125 -50.21 39.03 -29.98
CA HIS A 125 -51.47 38.37 -29.70
C HIS A 125 -52.02 38.76 -28.33
N PHE A 126 -53.34 38.93 -28.24
CA PHE A 126 -54.00 39.16 -26.97
C PHE A 126 -54.12 37.85 -26.19
N SER A 127 -54.05 37.93 -24.86
CA SER A 127 -54.30 36.79 -23.97
C SER A 127 -55.73 36.23 -24.12
N GLN A 128 -56.68 37.07 -24.54
CA GLN A 128 -58.07 36.69 -24.79
C GLN A 128 -58.62 37.29 -26.08
N PHE A 129 -59.43 36.53 -26.81
CA PHE A 129 -60.16 37.04 -27.99
C PHE A 129 -61.32 37.97 -27.61
N ILE A 130 -61.93 37.76 -26.45
CA ILE A 130 -63.06 38.55 -25.92
C ILE A 130 -62.87 38.78 -24.44
N TYR A 131 -62.69 40.04 -24.04
CA TYR A 131 -62.68 40.47 -22.64
C TYR A 131 -64.09 40.86 -22.21
N LYS A 132 -64.51 40.49 -21.00
CA LYS A 132 -65.82 40.87 -20.46
C LYS A 132 -65.65 41.59 -19.14
N PHE A 133 -66.30 42.75 -19.01
CA PHE A 133 -66.16 43.59 -17.83
C PHE A 133 -67.49 44.23 -17.44
N GLN A 134 -67.71 44.41 -16.13
CA GLN A 134 -68.86 45.16 -15.61
C GLN A 134 -68.40 46.51 -15.08
N LEU A 135 -69.02 47.59 -15.53
CA LEU A 135 -68.66 48.95 -15.16
C LEU A 135 -69.81 49.67 -14.44
N SER A 136 -69.49 50.26 -13.29
CA SER A 136 -70.47 50.90 -12.40
C SER A 136 -70.92 52.26 -12.92
N LEU A 137 -72.19 52.64 -12.71
CA LEU A 137 -72.65 54.01 -12.93
C LEU A 137 -71.91 54.97 -12.00
N GLY A 138 -71.32 56.05 -12.53
CA GLY A 138 -70.62 57.05 -11.72
C GLY A 138 -69.12 56.83 -11.51
N THR A 139 -68.52 55.82 -12.15
CA THR A 139 -67.05 55.68 -12.20
C THR A 139 -66.38 56.97 -12.68
N LYS A 140 -65.40 57.46 -11.93
CA LYS A 140 -64.64 58.68 -12.23
C LYS A 140 -63.73 58.49 -13.46
N PRO A 141 -63.44 59.54 -14.24
CA PRO A 141 -62.61 59.41 -15.42
C PRO A 141 -61.16 59.10 -15.05
N GLY A 142 -60.47 58.34 -15.90
CA GLY A 142 -59.04 58.02 -15.75
C GLY A 142 -58.71 56.89 -14.76
N ILE A 143 -59.69 56.31 -14.06
CA ILE A 143 -59.48 55.10 -13.26
C ILE A 143 -59.47 53.89 -14.21
N PRO A 144 -58.35 53.16 -14.36
CA PRO A 144 -58.32 51.97 -15.19
C PRO A 144 -59.15 50.86 -14.53
N PHE A 145 -59.98 50.20 -15.32
CA PHE A 145 -60.83 49.11 -14.86
C PHE A 145 -60.48 47.77 -15.54
N LEU A 146 -59.73 47.80 -16.64
CA LEU A 146 -59.23 46.62 -17.33
C LEU A 146 -57.84 46.93 -17.89
N PHE A 147 -56.90 46.00 -17.73
CA PHE A 147 -55.62 46.03 -18.44
C PHE A 147 -55.67 44.97 -19.54
N LEU A 148 -55.44 45.40 -20.77
CA LEU A 148 -55.35 44.48 -21.91
C LEU A 148 -53.95 43.88 -21.93
N GLU A 149 -53.91 42.56 -21.84
CA GLU A 149 -52.67 41.80 -21.92
C GLU A 149 -52.48 41.30 -23.35
N ALA A 150 -51.32 41.61 -23.91
CA ALA A 150 -50.86 41.08 -25.18
C ALA A 150 -49.37 40.76 -25.08
N SER A 151 -48.93 39.78 -25.85
CA SER A 151 -47.54 39.34 -25.92
C SER A 151 -47.08 39.30 -27.36
N ASP A 152 -45.81 39.64 -27.54
CA ASP A 152 -45.03 39.44 -28.75
C ASP A 152 -43.81 38.59 -28.39
N GLU A 153 -43.44 37.65 -29.25
CA GLU A 153 -42.35 36.71 -28.96
C GLU A 153 -40.98 37.23 -29.44
N ASP A 154 -40.97 38.31 -30.25
CA ASP A 154 -39.78 39.07 -30.64
C ASP A 154 -38.94 39.55 -29.41
N GLU A 155 -37.68 39.92 -29.63
CA GLU A 155 -36.70 40.25 -28.58
C GLU A 155 -37.22 41.31 -27.58
N PRO A 156 -37.31 40.99 -26.28
CA PRO A 156 -37.83 41.89 -25.27
C PRO A 156 -37.05 43.21 -25.15
N GLY A 157 -37.78 44.33 -25.15
CA GLY A 157 -37.20 45.66 -24.96
C GLY A 157 -36.69 46.30 -26.25
N THR A 158 -36.88 45.65 -27.39
CA THR A 158 -36.69 46.24 -28.72
C THR A 158 -37.98 46.90 -29.21
N ALA A 159 -37.94 47.51 -30.40
CA ALA A 159 -39.14 48.03 -31.04
C ALA A 159 -40.08 46.92 -31.53
N ASN A 160 -39.54 45.73 -31.82
CA ASN A 160 -40.28 44.58 -32.33
C ASN A 160 -41.21 44.02 -31.25
N SER A 161 -40.77 44.02 -29.99
CA SER A 161 -41.63 43.64 -28.85
C SER A 161 -42.35 44.83 -28.17
N ASP A 162 -42.20 46.09 -28.63
CA ASP A 162 -42.82 47.27 -28.00
C ASP A 162 -44.26 47.45 -28.48
N LEU A 163 -45.22 47.05 -27.64
CA LEU A 163 -46.64 47.00 -27.99
C LEU A 163 -47.37 48.32 -27.73
N ARG A 164 -48.23 48.69 -28.71
CA ARG A 164 -49.10 49.87 -28.66
C ARG A 164 -50.57 49.54 -28.83
N PHE A 165 -51.38 49.97 -27.87
CA PHE A 165 -52.81 49.68 -27.79
C PHE A 165 -53.67 50.84 -28.28
N TYR A 166 -54.73 50.53 -29.04
CA TYR A 166 -55.66 51.49 -29.62
C TYR A 166 -57.10 50.99 -29.57
N ILE A 167 -58.06 51.90 -29.34
CA ILE A 167 -59.48 51.62 -29.56
C ILE A 167 -59.80 51.96 -31.02
N LEU A 168 -60.15 50.95 -31.82
CA LEU A 168 -60.54 51.13 -33.22
C LEU A 168 -62.00 51.55 -33.35
N ASN A 169 -62.89 50.96 -32.54
CA ASN A 169 -64.32 51.21 -32.61
C ASN A 169 -65.00 51.00 -31.26
N GLN A 170 -66.10 51.72 -31.03
CA GLN A 170 -67.00 51.58 -29.88
C GLN A 170 -68.44 51.48 -30.39
N ALA A 171 -69.16 50.43 -29.99
CA ALA A 171 -70.58 50.26 -30.29
C ALA A 171 -71.38 50.02 -28.99
N PRO A 172 -72.45 50.79 -28.70
CA PRO A 172 -72.95 51.94 -29.45
C PRO A 172 -72.04 53.19 -29.34
N ALA A 173 -72.11 54.07 -30.34
CA ALA A 173 -71.40 55.35 -30.36
C ALA A 173 -72.15 56.48 -29.62
N GLN A 174 -73.28 56.17 -29.00
CA GLN A 174 -74.07 57.09 -28.16
C GLN A 174 -73.99 56.59 -26.72
N PRO A 175 -74.00 57.47 -25.69
CA PRO A 175 -74.21 58.93 -25.74
C PRO A 175 -72.98 59.74 -26.22
N SER A 176 -71.79 59.16 -26.23
CA SER A 176 -70.58 59.73 -26.87
C SER A 176 -69.80 58.63 -27.62
N PRO A 177 -69.13 58.92 -28.74
CA PRO A 177 -68.24 57.98 -29.42
C PRO A 177 -66.89 57.78 -28.70
N HIS A 178 -66.60 58.59 -27.69
CA HIS A 178 -65.35 58.57 -26.92
C HIS A 178 -65.62 58.29 -25.44
N MET A 179 -66.45 57.29 -25.11
CA MET A 179 -66.75 56.95 -23.71
C MET A 179 -65.52 56.39 -23.00
N PHE A 180 -64.70 55.65 -23.72
CA PHE A 180 -63.54 54.96 -23.17
C PHE A 180 -62.25 55.55 -23.73
N GLN A 181 -61.21 55.49 -22.91
CA GLN A 181 -59.84 55.82 -23.28
C GLN A 181 -58.95 54.63 -22.93
N LEU A 182 -57.95 54.38 -23.78
CA LEU A 182 -57.00 53.29 -23.60
C LEU A 182 -55.60 53.90 -23.57
N GLU A 183 -54.85 53.61 -22.51
CA GLU A 183 -53.45 54.02 -22.43
C GLU A 183 -52.63 53.18 -23.43
N PRO A 184 -51.87 53.81 -24.35
CA PRO A 184 -51.23 53.08 -25.44
C PRO A 184 -50.10 52.10 -25.08
N GLN A 185 -49.40 52.23 -23.96
CA GLN A 185 -48.29 51.37 -23.52
C GLN A 185 -48.73 50.29 -22.53
N LEU A 186 -49.58 50.66 -21.57
CA LEU A 186 -49.99 49.81 -20.46
C LEU A 186 -51.22 48.98 -20.77
N GLY A 187 -51.90 49.24 -21.90
CA GLY A 187 -53.18 48.60 -22.22
C GLY A 187 -54.28 48.96 -21.22
N ALA A 188 -54.12 50.04 -20.46
CA ALA A 188 -55.01 50.42 -19.36
C ALA A 188 -56.28 51.09 -19.89
N LEU A 189 -57.40 50.38 -19.87
CA LEU A 189 -58.70 50.84 -20.31
C LEU A 189 -59.44 51.54 -19.16
N ALA A 190 -59.84 52.79 -19.40
CA ALA A 190 -60.51 53.64 -18.43
C ALA A 190 -61.68 54.41 -19.08
N LEU A 191 -62.53 55.03 -18.26
CA LEU A 191 -63.49 56.02 -18.76
C LEU A 191 -62.77 57.32 -19.12
N SER A 192 -63.16 57.91 -20.25
CA SER A 192 -62.77 59.27 -20.58
C SER A 192 -63.53 60.29 -19.71
N PRO A 193 -63.07 61.56 -19.63
CA PRO A 193 -63.84 62.64 -18.98
C PRO A 193 -65.28 62.78 -19.51
N GLU A 194 -65.45 62.61 -20.82
CA GLU A 194 -66.77 62.62 -21.46
C GLU A 194 -67.56 61.35 -21.12
N GLY A 195 -66.91 60.19 -21.08
CA GLY A 195 -67.53 58.93 -20.72
C GLY A 195 -68.10 58.94 -19.32
N SER A 196 -67.31 59.39 -18.34
CA SER A 196 -67.74 59.47 -16.93
C SER A 196 -68.95 60.38 -16.73
N THR A 197 -69.00 61.53 -17.42
CA THR A 197 -70.15 62.47 -17.32
C THR A 197 -71.39 61.97 -18.05
N SER A 198 -71.21 61.22 -19.15
CA SER A 198 -72.29 60.73 -20.01
C SER A 198 -72.81 59.35 -19.59
N LEU A 199 -72.08 58.63 -18.74
CA LEU A 199 -72.42 57.27 -18.32
C LEU A 199 -73.80 57.18 -17.67
N GLY A 200 -74.19 58.20 -16.88
CA GLY A 200 -75.53 58.28 -16.27
C GLY A 200 -76.67 58.60 -17.25
N GLN A 201 -76.35 58.98 -18.49
CA GLN A 201 -77.32 59.17 -19.58
C GLN A 201 -77.35 57.98 -20.55
N ALA A 202 -76.38 57.07 -20.45
CA ALA A 202 -76.38 55.83 -21.21
C ALA A 202 -77.54 54.95 -20.72
N ALA A 203 -78.31 54.39 -21.64
CA ALA A 203 -79.21 53.31 -21.28
C ALA A 203 -78.36 52.14 -20.73
N GLU A 204 -78.81 51.51 -19.65
CA GLU A 204 -78.25 50.22 -19.18
C GLU A 204 -78.02 49.31 -20.38
N GLY A 205 -76.77 48.89 -20.60
CA GLY A 205 -76.41 48.28 -21.87
C GLY A 205 -74.95 47.85 -21.99
N LEU A 206 -74.71 47.03 -23.00
CA LEU A 206 -73.41 46.51 -23.40
C LEU A 206 -72.74 47.45 -24.40
N TYR A 207 -71.51 47.86 -24.10
CA TYR A 207 -70.59 48.48 -25.06
C TYR A 207 -69.60 47.45 -25.54
N GLN A 208 -69.44 47.33 -26.86
CA GLN A 208 -68.42 46.49 -27.48
C GLN A 208 -67.33 47.40 -28.05
N LEU A 209 -66.11 47.25 -27.53
CA LEU A 209 -64.93 47.94 -28.03
C LEU A 209 -64.15 46.98 -28.91
N LEU A 210 -63.87 47.39 -30.14
CA LEU A 210 -62.86 46.72 -30.95
C LEU A 210 -61.53 47.38 -30.65
N VAL A 211 -60.63 46.64 -30.01
CA VAL A 211 -59.29 47.11 -29.64
C VAL A 211 -58.24 46.46 -30.52
N GLN A 212 -57.14 47.18 -30.75
CA GLN A 212 -56.00 46.74 -31.52
C GLN A 212 -54.74 46.86 -30.67
N VAL A 213 -53.86 45.88 -30.78
CA VAL A 213 -52.46 45.97 -30.36
C VAL A 213 -51.58 45.92 -31.61
N LYS A 214 -50.51 46.68 -31.61
CA LYS A 214 -49.55 46.76 -32.70
C LYS A 214 -48.13 46.87 -32.16
N ASP A 215 -47.17 46.15 -32.70
CA ASP A 215 -45.76 46.39 -32.42
C ASP A 215 -45.24 47.70 -33.03
N MET A 216 -44.01 48.07 -32.65
CA MET A 216 -43.31 49.26 -33.12
C MET A 216 -42.14 48.96 -34.05
N GLY A 217 -41.92 47.69 -34.41
CA GLY A 217 -40.76 47.22 -35.18
C GLY A 217 -40.75 47.76 -36.61
N ASP A 218 -41.93 47.95 -37.22
CA ASP A 218 -42.07 48.49 -38.58
C ASP A 218 -43.01 49.70 -38.68
N GLN A 219 -42.41 50.88 -38.95
CA GLN A 219 -43.11 52.18 -38.94
C GLN A 219 -44.27 52.32 -39.94
N ALA A 220 -44.38 51.45 -40.96
CA ALA A 220 -45.48 51.48 -41.93
C ALA A 220 -46.50 50.35 -41.75
N SER A 221 -46.12 49.21 -41.17
CA SER A 221 -46.95 47.99 -41.15
C SER A 221 -46.53 46.97 -40.09
N GLY A 222 -46.06 47.41 -38.91
CA GLY A 222 -45.89 46.51 -37.76
C GLY A 222 -47.09 45.58 -37.59
N HIS A 223 -46.80 44.34 -37.19
CA HIS A 223 -47.79 43.32 -36.98
C HIS A 223 -48.83 43.76 -35.94
N GLN A 224 -50.05 43.30 -36.14
CA GLN A 224 -51.20 43.79 -35.37
C GLN A 224 -52.21 42.69 -35.15
N ALA A 225 -52.82 42.71 -33.97
CA ALA A 225 -53.97 41.88 -33.63
C ALA A 225 -55.12 42.73 -33.10
N THR A 226 -56.32 42.15 -33.13
CA THR A 226 -57.53 42.79 -32.61
C THR A 226 -58.28 41.87 -31.66
N ALA A 227 -58.82 42.45 -30.59
CA ALA A 227 -59.71 41.77 -29.64
C ALA A 227 -60.98 42.58 -29.43
N THR A 228 -62.00 41.94 -28.85
CA THR A 228 -63.25 42.62 -28.47
C THR A 228 -63.33 42.77 -26.96
N VAL A 229 -63.74 43.93 -26.47
CA VAL A 229 -64.02 44.16 -25.04
C VAL A 229 -65.52 44.45 -24.88
N ASP A 230 -66.22 43.55 -24.21
CA ASP A 230 -67.62 43.66 -23.83
C ASP A 230 -67.73 44.33 -22.44
N VAL A 231 -68.11 45.61 -22.41
CA VAL A 231 -68.30 46.40 -21.19
C VAL A 231 -69.79 46.53 -20.87
N PHE A 232 -70.25 45.87 -19.82
CA PHE A 232 -71.63 45.92 -19.34
C PHE A 232 -71.78 47.06 -18.33
N ILE A 233 -72.63 48.04 -18.62
CA ILE A 233 -72.95 49.10 -17.65
C ILE A 233 -73.99 48.58 -16.67
N VAL A 234 -73.66 48.59 -15.39
CA VAL A 234 -74.53 48.15 -14.29
C VAL A 234 -74.66 49.26 -13.26
N GLU A 235 -75.75 49.23 -12.47
CA GLU A 235 -75.97 50.26 -11.44
C GLU A 235 -74.78 50.32 -10.49
N ASN A 236 -74.39 49.20 -9.87
CA ASN A 236 -73.25 49.14 -8.95
C ASN A 236 -72.40 47.89 -9.26
N THR A 237 -71.07 48.02 -9.30
CA THR A 237 -70.15 46.86 -9.38
C THR A 237 -68.81 47.18 -8.74
N TRP A 238 -68.19 46.14 -8.20
CA TRP A 238 -66.88 46.19 -7.57
C TRP A 238 -65.76 46.07 -8.62
N VAL A 239 -64.66 46.78 -8.42
CA VAL A 239 -63.46 46.76 -9.27
C VAL A 239 -62.24 46.75 -8.35
N PRO A 240 -61.17 45.95 -8.63
CA PRO A 240 -61.06 44.87 -9.61
C PRO A 240 -61.54 43.49 -9.08
N LEU A 241 -61.78 42.55 -10.00
CA LEU A 241 -62.27 41.19 -9.74
C LEU A 241 -61.16 40.13 -9.61
N ASP A 242 -59.90 40.52 -9.83
CA ASP A 242 -58.75 39.62 -9.74
C ASP A 242 -58.25 39.48 -8.29
N PRO A 243 -57.67 38.33 -7.92
CA PRO A 243 -57.00 38.18 -6.63
C PRO A 243 -55.91 39.24 -6.44
N VAL A 244 -55.87 39.84 -5.26
CA VAL A 244 -54.81 40.77 -4.88
C VAL A 244 -53.59 39.96 -4.49
N HIS A 245 -52.50 40.10 -5.24
CA HIS A 245 -51.22 39.47 -4.91
C HIS A 245 -50.40 40.43 -4.05
N VAL A 246 -50.05 40.00 -2.83
CA VAL A 246 -49.25 40.78 -1.90
C VAL A 246 -48.02 39.95 -1.54
N PRO A 247 -46.78 40.42 -1.79
CA PRO A 247 -45.60 39.71 -1.34
C PRO A 247 -45.56 39.66 0.18
N GLU A 248 -45.15 38.53 0.74
CA GLU A 248 -44.85 38.45 2.16
C GLU A 248 -43.63 39.29 2.53
N ASN A 249 -43.36 39.45 3.83
CA ASN A 249 -42.17 40.16 4.32
C ASN A 249 -42.01 41.60 3.79
N LEU A 250 -43.07 42.22 3.26
CA LEU A 250 -43.03 43.48 2.53
C LEU A 250 -42.40 44.60 3.40
N LYS A 251 -41.21 45.07 3.02
CA LYS A 251 -40.43 46.08 3.75
C LYS A 251 -40.88 47.51 3.42
N VAL A 252 -42.16 47.79 3.68
CA VAL A 252 -42.79 49.10 3.48
C VAL A 252 -43.41 49.65 4.77
N PRO A 253 -43.69 50.97 4.86
CA PRO A 253 -44.45 51.52 5.97
C PRO A 253 -45.91 51.03 5.96
N TYR A 254 -46.38 50.57 7.12
CA TYR A 254 -47.79 50.20 7.33
C TYR A 254 -48.60 51.37 7.90
N PRO A 255 -49.88 51.52 7.53
CA PRO A 255 -50.64 50.68 6.59
C PRO A 255 -50.26 50.90 5.11
N HIS A 256 -50.17 49.82 4.33
CA HIS A 256 -49.82 49.86 2.91
C HIS A 256 -51.04 49.55 2.02
N PRO A 257 -51.36 50.39 1.02
CA PRO A 257 -52.52 50.17 0.17
C PRO A 257 -52.29 49.01 -0.81
N ILE A 258 -53.21 48.05 -0.83
CA ILE A 258 -53.11 46.84 -1.68
C ILE A 258 -54.23 46.75 -2.74
N ALA A 259 -55.36 47.41 -2.49
CA ALA A 259 -56.47 47.46 -3.44
C ALA A 259 -57.31 48.72 -3.21
N GLN A 260 -58.19 49.03 -4.15
CA GLN A 260 -59.19 50.09 -4.00
C GLN A 260 -60.54 49.58 -4.49
N VAL A 261 -61.52 49.60 -3.61
CA VAL A 261 -62.93 49.32 -3.91
C VAL A 261 -63.71 50.62 -4.08
N HIS A 262 -64.80 50.57 -4.84
CA HIS A 262 -65.67 51.72 -5.02
C HIS A 262 -67.15 51.32 -5.09
N TRP A 263 -67.96 52.01 -4.30
CA TRP A 263 -69.41 52.00 -4.31
C TRP A 263 -69.93 53.41 -4.65
N ASN A 264 -70.87 53.47 -5.56
CA ASN A 264 -71.42 54.68 -6.18
C ASN A 264 -72.77 55.13 -5.57
N GLY A 265 -73.33 54.38 -4.62
CA GLY A 265 -74.56 54.75 -3.91
C GLY A 265 -74.31 55.72 -2.75
N GLY A 266 -74.86 56.94 -2.82
CA GLY A 266 -75.08 57.87 -1.68
C GLY A 266 -73.92 58.09 -0.70
N ASP A 267 -74.24 58.57 0.51
CA ASP A 267 -73.29 58.57 1.65
C ASP A 267 -73.00 57.11 2.04
N VAL A 268 -71.82 56.62 1.67
CA VAL A 268 -71.36 55.23 1.91
C VAL A 268 -70.27 55.16 2.97
N HIS A 269 -70.38 54.17 3.85
CA HIS A 269 -69.36 53.76 4.80
C HIS A 269 -68.90 52.34 4.47
N TYR A 270 -67.60 52.16 4.26
CA TYR A 270 -67.03 50.83 4.05
C TYR A 270 -66.66 50.19 5.38
N HIS A 271 -66.81 48.87 5.46
CA HIS A 271 -66.14 48.05 6.45
C HIS A 271 -65.69 46.74 5.82
N LEU A 272 -64.75 46.07 6.48
CA LEU A 272 -64.10 44.88 5.96
C LEU A 272 -64.09 43.79 7.03
N GLU A 273 -64.40 42.56 6.62
CA GLU A 273 -64.25 41.36 7.45
C GLU A 273 -63.29 40.40 6.74
N SER A 274 -62.26 39.91 7.42
CA SER A 274 -61.29 38.97 6.87
C SER A 274 -61.57 37.54 7.34
N GLN A 275 -61.49 36.58 6.42
CA GLN A 275 -61.56 35.14 6.72
C GLN A 275 -60.33 34.42 6.14
N PRO A 276 -59.43 33.87 6.99
CA PRO A 276 -59.39 33.98 8.46
C PRO A 276 -59.11 35.43 8.93
N PRO A 277 -59.24 35.74 10.24
CA PRO A 277 -58.88 37.06 10.76
C PRO A 277 -57.45 37.43 10.38
N GLY A 278 -57.25 38.62 9.81
CA GLY A 278 -55.97 39.07 9.27
C GLY A 278 -55.81 40.59 9.38
N PRO A 279 -54.59 41.11 9.16
CA PRO A 279 -54.24 42.51 9.36
C PRO A 279 -54.68 43.37 8.16
N PHE A 280 -55.98 43.43 7.89
CA PHE A 280 -56.55 44.18 6.77
C PHE A 280 -57.56 45.21 7.24
N ASP A 281 -57.55 46.39 6.62
CA ASP A 281 -58.49 47.48 6.90
C ASP A 281 -58.94 48.19 5.63
N VAL A 282 -60.04 48.93 5.69
CA VAL A 282 -60.57 49.74 4.58
C VAL A 282 -60.92 51.15 5.04
N ASP A 283 -60.50 52.16 4.28
CA ASP A 283 -60.82 53.55 4.61
C ASP A 283 -62.18 54.02 4.03
N THR A 284 -62.55 55.26 4.37
CA THR A 284 -63.81 55.88 3.88
C THR A 284 -63.84 56.11 2.37
N GLU A 285 -62.69 56.04 1.69
CA GLU A 285 -62.55 56.21 0.25
C GLU A 285 -62.54 54.87 -0.49
N GLY A 286 -62.66 53.76 0.25
CA GLY A 286 -62.67 52.39 -0.26
C GLY A 286 -61.26 51.84 -0.52
N LYS A 287 -60.20 52.48 -0.04
CA LYS A 287 -58.84 51.93 -0.18
C LYS A 287 -58.63 50.85 0.88
N VAL A 288 -58.21 49.67 0.43
CA VAL A 288 -57.93 48.50 1.28
C VAL A 288 -56.44 48.49 1.59
N TYR A 289 -56.10 48.30 2.86
CA TYR A 289 -54.75 48.31 3.36
C TYR A 289 -54.41 46.98 4.04
N VAL A 290 -53.15 46.59 3.91
CA VAL A 290 -52.51 45.69 4.88
C VAL A 290 -51.91 46.53 6.00
N THR A 291 -52.09 46.11 7.25
CA THR A 291 -51.69 46.88 8.44
C THR A 291 -50.45 46.32 9.15
N GLU A 292 -50.06 45.08 8.86
CA GLU A 292 -48.90 44.38 9.43
C GLU A 292 -48.22 43.50 8.38
N GLU A 293 -47.00 43.03 8.65
CA GLU A 293 -46.31 42.09 7.76
C GLU A 293 -47.10 40.78 7.63
N LEU A 294 -47.15 40.23 6.42
CA LEU A 294 -47.74 38.93 6.11
C LEU A 294 -46.64 37.87 6.06
N ASP A 295 -47.01 36.64 6.41
CA ASP A 295 -46.19 35.42 6.41
C ASP A 295 -47.04 34.32 5.74
N ARG A 296 -46.55 33.83 4.61
CA ARG A 296 -47.24 32.87 3.76
C ARG A 296 -47.24 31.48 4.39
N GLU A 297 -46.17 31.07 5.06
CA GLU A 297 -46.04 29.79 5.78
C GLU A 297 -47.11 29.68 6.87
N THR A 298 -47.44 30.79 7.51
CA THR A 298 -48.56 30.87 8.46
C THR A 298 -49.91 30.88 7.74
N GLN A 299 -50.09 31.74 6.72
CA GLN A 299 -51.37 31.87 6.01
C GLN A 299 -51.19 32.39 4.56
N ALA A 300 -51.28 31.48 3.59
CA ALA A 300 -51.06 31.79 2.17
C ALA A 300 -52.22 32.56 1.47
N GLU A 301 -53.44 32.50 1.99
CA GLU A 301 -54.61 33.14 1.36
C GLU A 301 -55.58 33.74 2.39
N TYR A 302 -56.17 34.88 2.05
CA TYR A 302 -57.27 35.50 2.79
C TYR A 302 -58.46 35.78 1.87
N LEU A 303 -59.67 35.69 2.41
CA LEU A 303 -60.88 36.18 1.77
C LEU A 303 -61.39 37.39 2.53
N LEU A 304 -61.27 38.58 1.94
CA LEU A 304 -61.77 39.82 2.52
C LEU A 304 -63.18 40.08 2.00
N GLN A 305 -64.14 40.20 2.92
CA GLN A 305 -65.52 40.56 2.66
C GLN A 305 -65.70 42.05 2.89
N VAL A 306 -65.78 42.83 1.82
CA VAL A 306 -65.93 44.29 1.89
C VAL A 306 -67.39 44.67 1.74
N TRP A 307 -67.90 45.41 2.71
CA TRP A 307 -69.30 45.82 2.79
C TRP A 307 -69.42 47.32 2.53
N ALA A 308 -70.55 47.72 1.94
CA ALA A 308 -70.92 49.11 1.73
C ALA A 308 -72.22 49.41 2.50
N GLN A 309 -72.15 50.29 3.48
CA GLN A 309 -73.27 50.66 4.35
C GLN A 309 -73.73 52.09 4.12
N ASN A 310 -75.03 52.34 4.31
CA ASN A 310 -75.58 53.69 4.34
C ASN A 310 -75.37 54.35 5.73
N ALA A 311 -75.69 55.64 5.85
CA ALA A 311 -75.61 56.38 7.12
C ALA A 311 -76.54 55.86 8.26
N ARG A 312 -77.40 54.86 7.98
CA ARG A 312 -78.27 54.18 8.96
C ARG A 312 -77.76 52.78 9.34
N CYS A 313 -76.56 52.40 8.89
CA CYS A 313 -75.96 51.07 9.09
C CYS A 313 -76.77 49.93 8.44
N GLU A 314 -77.45 50.21 7.32
CA GLU A 314 -78.04 49.18 6.48
C GLU A 314 -77.09 48.91 5.30
N ASP A 315 -76.79 47.63 5.05
CA ASP A 315 -75.96 47.20 3.92
C ASP A 315 -76.69 47.48 2.60
N TYR A 316 -76.01 48.10 1.65
CA TYR A 316 -76.57 48.34 0.33
C TYR A 316 -76.71 47.04 -0.49
N THR A 317 -75.87 46.02 -0.22
CA THR A 317 -75.78 44.77 -0.98
C THR A 317 -75.03 43.68 -0.18
N GLU A 318 -75.01 42.46 -0.71
CA GLU A 318 -74.07 41.39 -0.36
C GLU A 318 -72.60 41.86 -0.50
N PRO A 319 -71.66 41.36 0.32
CA PRO A 319 -70.28 41.84 0.36
C PRO A 319 -69.48 41.44 -0.87
N LEU A 320 -68.47 42.25 -1.21
CA LEU A 320 -67.43 41.86 -2.15
C LEU A 320 -66.49 40.84 -1.50
N GLY A 321 -66.37 39.66 -2.10
CA GLY A 321 -65.29 38.72 -1.76
C GLY A 321 -64.02 39.04 -2.54
N LEU A 322 -63.06 39.69 -1.90
CA LEU A 322 -61.73 39.97 -2.44
C LEU A 322 -60.74 38.90 -1.94
N ARG A 323 -60.24 38.06 -2.86
CA ARG A 323 -59.21 37.08 -2.53
C ARG A 323 -57.85 37.78 -2.48
N VAL A 324 -57.12 37.62 -1.39
CA VAL A 324 -55.73 38.06 -1.26
C VAL A 324 -54.85 36.82 -1.25
N ALA A 325 -53.97 36.71 -2.24
CA ALA A 325 -52.96 35.67 -2.33
C ALA A 325 -51.62 36.25 -1.84
N VAL A 326 -51.05 35.65 -0.81
CA VAL A 326 -49.72 36.02 -0.31
C VAL A 326 -48.68 35.38 -1.22
N MET A 327 -47.80 36.17 -1.83
CA MET A 327 -46.73 35.65 -2.68
C MET A 327 -45.56 35.19 -1.82
N ASP A 328 -44.95 34.09 -2.28
CA ASP A 328 -43.82 33.40 -1.66
C ASP A 328 -42.50 34.15 -1.92
N ASP A 329 -41.77 34.43 -0.85
CA ASP A 329 -40.35 34.82 -0.89
C ASP A 329 -39.49 33.66 -0.35
N ASN A 330 -38.26 33.52 -0.84
CA ASN A 330 -37.34 32.49 -0.35
C ASN A 330 -36.71 32.91 1.00
N ASP A 331 -37.44 32.73 2.10
CA ASP A 331 -37.02 33.11 3.45
C ASP A 331 -36.86 31.92 4.43
N ASN A 332 -37.27 30.71 4.03
CA ASN A 332 -36.98 29.49 4.76
C ASN A 332 -35.86 28.69 4.09
N ALA A 333 -34.87 28.27 4.87
CA ALA A 333 -33.83 27.38 4.37
C ALA A 333 -34.29 25.92 4.50
N PRO A 334 -33.86 25.01 3.58
CA PRO A 334 -34.16 23.60 3.71
C PRO A 334 -33.63 23.07 5.04
N VAL A 335 -34.42 22.31 5.79
CA VAL A 335 -34.01 21.74 7.07
C VAL A 335 -33.57 20.28 6.88
N CYS A 336 -32.26 20.04 6.73
CA CYS A 336 -31.71 18.68 6.76
C CYS A 336 -31.41 18.26 8.20
N SER A 337 -32.26 17.40 8.77
CA SER A 337 -32.04 16.90 10.13
C SER A 337 -30.93 15.83 10.19
N PRO A 338 -30.08 15.83 11.23
CA PRO A 338 -29.13 14.75 11.44
C PRO A 338 -29.86 13.43 11.69
N ARG A 339 -29.25 12.32 11.27
CA ARG A 339 -29.85 11.00 11.45
C ARG A 339 -29.62 10.50 12.87
N ASP A 340 -30.69 10.05 13.55
CA ASP A 340 -30.62 9.55 14.93
C ASP A 340 -29.90 8.19 15.07
N SER A 341 -29.81 7.41 13.99
CA SER A 341 -29.20 6.07 14.00
C SER A 341 -28.00 5.98 13.06
N PRO A 342 -26.84 5.50 13.53
CA PRO A 342 -25.68 5.27 12.67
C PRO A 342 -25.99 4.18 11.64
N VAL A 343 -25.39 4.29 10.47
CA VAL A 343 -25.55 3.32 9.38
C VAL A 343 -24.39 2.33 9.43
N SER A 344 -24.67 1.05 9.36
CA SER A 344 -23.65 0.00 9.30
C SER A 344 -23.69 -0.71 7.95
N ILE A 345 -22.55 -0.82 7.27
CA ILE A 345 -22.44 -1.45 5.94
C ILE A 345 -21.30 -2.48 5.95
N PRO A 346 -21.52 -3.74 5.51
CA PRO A 346 -20.46 -4.74 5.34
C PRO A 346 -19.41 -4.32 4.30
N GLU A 347 -18.12 -4.59 4.54
CA GLU A 347 -17.01 -4.08 3.71
C GLU A 347 -16.97 -4.59 2.25
N LEU A 348 -17.56 -5.74 1.94
CA LEU A 348 -17.71 -6.27 0.58
C LEU A 348 -19.13 -6.11 0.00
N SER A 349 -19.87 -5.11 0.49
CA SER A 349 -21.18 -4.78 -0.10
C SER A 349 -21.01 -4.32 -1.55
N PRO A 350 -21.84 -4.81 -2.51
CA PRO A 350 -21.66 -4.47 -3.91
C PRO A 350 -21.95 -2.98 -4.20
N PRO A 351 -21.33 -2.39 -5.23
CA PRO A 351 -21.69 -1.05 -5.72
C PRO A 351 -23.19 -0.94 -6.01
N GLY A 352 -23.76 0.24 -5.76
CA GLY A 352 -25.20 0.49 -5.85
C GLY A 352 -26.01 0.05 -4.62
N THR A 353 -25.39 -0.58 -3.61
CA THR A 353 -26.08 -0.88 -2.34
C THR A 353 -26.58 0.42 -1.70
N LYS A 354 -27.86 0.42 -1.31
CA LYS A 354 -28.50 1.59 -0.69
C LYS A 354 -28.03 1.76 0.76
N VAL A 355 -27.39 2.88 1.06
CA VAL A 355 -26.87 3.23 2.38
C VAL A 355 -27.94 3.95 3.21
N THR A 356 -28.49 5.02 2.66
CA THR A 356 -29.52 5.83 3.33
C THR A 356 -30.30 6.67 2.32
N ARG A 357 -31.38 7.31 2.78
CA ARG A 357 -32.05 8.39 2.06
C ARG A 357 -32.18 9.57 3.01
N LEU A 358 -31.74 10.74 2.57
CA LEU A 358 -31.90 12.01 3.27
C LEU A 358 -33.29 12.58 2.99
N LEU A 359 -33.85 13.25 3.98
CA LEU A 359 -35.12 13.96 3.89
C LEU A 359 -34.90 15.35 4.51
N ALA A 360 -34.66 16.33 3.65
CA ALA A 360 -34.76 17.74 4.02
C ALA A 360 -36.16 18.24 3.65
N GLU A 361 -36.67 19.17 4.44
CA GLU A 361 -37.98 19.80 4.23
C GLU A 361 -37.79 21.32 4.19
N ASP A 362 -38.47 21.97 3.26
CA ASP A 362 -38.52 23.43 3.14
C ASP A 362 -39.96 23.89 3.31
N MET A 363 -40.16 24.98 4.05
CA MET A 363 -41.49 25.47 4.40
C MET A 363 -42.07 26.44 3.37
N ASP A 364 -41.24 26.97 2.46
CA ASP A 364 -41.64 27.84 1.35
C ASP A 364 -42.69 27.16 0.43
N ALA A 365 -43.27 27.91 -0.52
CA ALA A 365 -44.43 27.45 -1.25
C ALA A 365 -44.21 26.10 -1.96
N PRO A 366 -45.07 25.11 -1.72
CA PRO A 366 -44.82 23.75 -2.20
C PRO A 366 -44.83 23.71 -3.72
N GLY A 367 -43.75 23.20 -4.31
CA GLY A 367 -43.59 23.10 -5.76
C GLY A 367 -43.11 24.39 -6.44
N SER A 368 -42.83 25.45 -5.67
CA SER A 368 -42.05 26.59 -6.13
C SER A 368 -40.55 26.23 -6.19
N PRO A 369 -39.74 26.99 -6.95
CA PRO A 369 -38.28 26.86 -6.88
C PRO A 369 -37.73 27.08 -5.45
N ASN A 370 -38.39 27.89 -4.63
CA ASN A 370 -37.98 28.21 -3.26
C ASN A 370 -38.07 27.01 -2.32
N SER A 371 -39.01 26.07 -2.55
CA SER A 371 -39.08 24.81 -1.78
C SER A 371 -38.47 23.60 -2.49
N HIS A 372 -37.92 23.78 -3.71
CA HIS A 372 -37.38 22.66 -4.49
C HIS A 372 -35.94 22.34 -4.08
N ILE A 373 -35.79 21.29 -3.28
CA ILE A 373 -34.50 20.91 -2.67
C ILE A 373 -33.67 20.03 -3.60
N VAL A 374 -32.40 20.38 -3.75
CA VAL A 374 -31.34 19.53 -4.30
C VAL A 374 -30.25 19.23 -3.28
N TYR A 375 -29.65 18.06 -3.39
CA TYR A 375 -28.63 17.56 -2.46
C TYR A 375 -27.25 17.52 -3.11
N GLN A 376 -26.23 17.90 -2.35
CA GLN A 376 -24.84 17.87 -2.76
C GLN A 376 -23.96 17.22 -1.69
N LEU A 377 -23.15 16.24 -2.10
CA LEU A 377 -22.17 15.61 -1.23
C LEU A 377 -20.93 16.52 -1.15
N LEU A 378 -20.65 17.08 0.03
CA LEU A 378 -19.55 18.04 0.24
C LEU A 378 -18.18 17.38 0.40
N ASN A 379 -18.17 16.14 0.88
CA ASN A 379 -16.96 15.37 1.11
C ASN A 379 -17.03 14.06 0.31
N PRO A 380 -16.67 14.07 -0.98
CA PRO A 380 -16.35 12.86 -1.70
C PRO A 380 -14.87 12.58 -1.48
N GLU A 381 -14.50 11.67 -0.58
CA GLU A 381 -13.38 10.72 -0.77
C GLU A 381 -12.85 10.12 0.55
N PRO A 382 -12.54 8.82 0.56
CA PRO A 382 -11.47 8.27 1.38
C PRO A 382 -10.11 8.81 0.91
N GLU A 383 -9.17 8.95 1.83
CA GLU A 383 -7.78 9.44 1.65
C GLU A 383 -7.17 9.37 0.24
N GLU A 384 -6.42 10.41 -0.13
CA GLU A 384 -5.67 10.58 -1.40
C GLU A 384 -5.14 9.25 -1.99
N GLY A 385 -5.62 8.87 -3.19
CA GLY A 385 -5.04 7.80 -4.01
C GLY A 385 -5.91 6.58 -4.31
N ALA A 386 -7.20 6.57 -3.95
CA ALA A 386 -8.14 5.54 -4.39
C ALA A 386 -8.79 5.93 -5.74
N ASP A 387 -8.72 5.04 -6.74
CA ASP A 387 -9.48 5.20 -7.99
C ASP A 387 -10.98 4.99 -7.70
N GLY A 388 -11.76 6.05 -7.76
CA GLY A 388 -13.24 6.01 -7.67
C GLY A 388 -13.84 6.60 -6.39
N ARG A 389 -15.16 6.80 -6.39
CA ARG A 389 -15.92 7.35 -5.24
C ARG A 389 -16.46 6.21 -4.36
N ALA A 390 -16.34 6.34 -3.04
CA ALA A 390 -16.89 5.35 -2.10
C ALA A 390 -18.42 5.47 -1.93
N PHE A 391 -18.96 6.68 -2.10
CA PHE A 391 -20.39 6.96 -1.99
C PHE A 391 -20.84 7.83 -3.15
N GLU A 392 -22.05 7.56 -3.61
CA GLU A 392 -22.76 8.33 -4.61
C GLU A 392 -24.04 8.88 -4.00
N LEU A 393 -24.43 10.09 -4.43
CA LEU A 393 -25.62 10.77 -3.98
C LEU A 393 -26.46 11.16 -5.19
N ASP A 394 -27.71 10.71 -5.19
CA ASP A 394 -28.73 11.24 -6.10
C ASP A 394 -29.14 12.63 -5.62
N PHE A 395 -28.83 13.64 -6.44
CA PHE A 395 -29.04 15.05 -6.13
C PHE A 395 -30.52 15.43 -6.01
N THR A 396 -31.46 14.65 -6.55
CA THR A 396 -32.91 14.92 -6.47
C THR A 396 -33.58 14.14 -5.36
N SER A 397 -33.24 12.85 -5.21
CA SER A 397 -33.96 11.96 -4.29
C SER A 397 -33.36 11.92 -2.89
N GLY A 398 -32.15 12.46 -2.71
CA GLY A 398 -31.38 12.39 -1.46
C GLY A 398 -30.89 10.98 -1.14
N SER A 399 -30.96 10.05 -2.10
CA SER A 399 -30.55 8.65 -1.91
C SER A 399 -29.03 8.53 -1.99
N VAL A 400 -28.44 7.94 -0.96
CA VAL A 400 -27.00 7.65 -0.90
C VAL A 400 -26.78 6.16 -1.17
N THR A 401 -25.93 5.86 -2.15
CA THR A 401 -25.53 4.50 -2.55
C THR A 401 -24.02 4.31 -2.45
N LEU A 402 -23.57 3.06 -2.36
CA LEU A 402 -22.15 2.74 -2.47
C LEU A 402 -21.65 2.92 -3.89
N GLY A 403 -20.48 3.52 -4.05
CA GLY A 403 -19.76 3.56 -5.32
C GLY A 403 -18.78 2.40 -5.48
N ASP A 404 -17.82 2.56 -6.39
CA ASP A 404 -16.88 1.49 -6.76
C ASP A 404 -15.62 1.44 -5.88
N ALA A 405 -15.37 2.45 -5.05
CA ALA A 405 -14.17 2.45 -4.21
C ALA A 405 -14.26 1.36 -3.12
N PRO A 406 -13.17 0.60 -2.88
CA PRO A 406 -13.16 -0.45 -1.88
C PRO A 406 -13.29 0.13 -0.47
N LEU A 407 -14.15 -0.49 0.34
CA LEU A 407 -14.32 -0.18 1.75
C LEU A 407 -13.43 -1.09 2.60
N ARG A 408 -13.08 -0.67 3.82
CA ARG A 408 -12.33 -1.51 4.78
C ARG A 408 -13.07 -1.59 6.10
N ALA A 409 -13.14 -2.77 6.70
CA ALA A 409 -13.70 -2.95 8.04
C ALA A 409 -13.11 -1.99 9.07
N GLY A 410 -13.96 -1.55 10.01
CA GLY A 410 -13.57 -0.65 11.09
C GLY A 410 -13.45 0.83 10.68
N GLN A 411 -13.61 1.17 9.39
CA GLN A 411 -13.70 2.55 8.95
C GLN A 411 -14.97 3.22 9.48
N ASN A 412 -14.83 4.45 9.99
CA ASN A 412 -15.94 5.34 10.33
C ASN A 412 -15.89 6.53 9.37
N ILE A 413 -16.90 6.62 8.52
CA ILE A 413 -16.98 7.61 7.46
C ILE A 413 -18.09 8.60 7.81
N LEU A 414 -17.76 9.88 7.82
CA LEU A 414 -18.71 10.95 8.07
C LEU A 414 -19.05 11.65 6.76
N LEU A 415 -20.23 11.35 6.22
CA LEU A 415 -20.72 11.99 5.00
C LEU A 415 -21.34 13.33 5.36
N ARG A 416 -20.86 14.40 4.73
CA ARG A 416 -21.44 15.74 4.84
C ARG A 416 -22.27 16.03 3.60
N VAL A 417 -23.57 16.22 3.78
CA VAL A 417 -24.48 16.51 2.67
C VAL A 417 -25.11 17.88 2.88
N LYS A 418 -25.02 18.72 1.86
CA LYS A 418 -25.67 20.01 1.77
C LYS A 418 -27.02 19.85 1.07
N ALA A 419 -28.09 20.35 1.66
CA ALA A 419 -29.39 20.51 1.02
C ALA A 419 -29.55 21.99 0.66
N VAL A 420 -29.95 22.29 -0.58
CA VAL A 420 -30.06 23.65 -1.13
C VAL A 420 -31.37 23.77 -1.88
N ASP A 421 -32.13 24.85 -1.69
CA ASP A 421 -33.28 25.16 -2.55
C ASP A 421 -32.83 25.77 -3.91
N GLN A 422 -33.79 25.94 -4.83
CA GLN A 422 -33.57 26.52 -6.15
C GLN A 422 -34.14 27.94 -6.29
N GLY A 423 -34.46 28.60 -5.18
CA GLY A 423 -35.24 29.84 -5.17
C GLY A 423 -34.44 31.13 -5.41
N GLY A 424 -33.17 31.09 -5.83
CA GLY A 424 -32.32 32.28 -5.84
C GLY A 424 -31.27 32.35 -6.96
N ALA A 425 -30.96 33.59 -7.38
CA ALA A 425 -30.09 33.90 -8.52
C ALA A 425 -28.59 33.59 -8.34
N GLU A 426 -28.13 33.18 -7.16
CA GLU A 426 -26.78 32.62 -6.93
C GLU A 426 -26.82 31.72 -5.69
N GLY A 427 -27.21 30.45 -5.85
CA GLY A 427 -27.14 29.43 -4.79
C GLY A 427 -28.07 29.69 -3.62
N GLY A 428 -29.30 29.15 -3.71
CA GLY A 428 -30.39 29.24 -2.72
C GLY A 428 -30.00 28.99 -1.25
N LEU A 429 -30.96 29.18 -0.35
CA LEU A 429 -30.74 28.91 1.06
C LEU A 429 -30.38 27.43 1.26
N SER A 430 -29.61 27.15 2.31
CA SER A 430 -29.08 25.80 2.50
C SER A 430 -28.82 25.43 3.94
N SER A 431 -28.89 24.12 4.18
CA SER A 431 -28.43 23.51 5.41
C SER A 431 -27.48 22.35 5.13
N THR A 432 -26.81 21.86 6.16
CA THR A 432 -25.89 20.73 6.06
C THR A 432 -26.19 19.74 7.17
N CYS A 433 -26.21 18.47 6.81
CA CYS A 433 -26.40 17.34 7.72
C CYS A 433 -25.24 16.34 7.58
N GLU A 434 -25.00 15.61 8.67
CA GLU A 434 -23.94 14.61 8.73
C GLU A 434 -24.53 13.21 8.87
N VAL A 435 -23.98 12.25 8.13
CA VAL A 435 -24.33 10.83 8.21
C VAL A 435 -23.09 10.03 8.58
N ALA A 436 -23.12 9.43 9.77
CA ALA A 436 -22.09 8.50 10.21
C ALA A 436 -22.35 7.11 9.63
N VAL A 437 -21.40 6.61 8.85
CA VAL A 437 -21.38 5.27 8.27
C VAL A 437 -20.22 4.48 8.86
N THR A 438 -20.51 3.35 9.49
CA THR A 438 -19.52 2.42 10.02
C THR A 438 -19.43 1.21 9.11
N ILE A 439 -18.22 0.88 8.67
CA ILE A 439 -17.98 -0.32 7.87
C ILE A 439 -17.77 -1.51 8.80
N THR A 440 -18.64 -2.50 8.70
CA THR A 440 -18.57 -3.73 9.51
C THR A 440 -17.76 -4.79 8.82
N ASP A 441 -16.93 -5.45 9.61
CA ASP A 441 -16.15 -6.63 9.23
C ASP A 441 -17.06 -7.76 8.75
N ILE A 442 -16.59 -8.50 7.75
CA ILE A 442 -17.12 -9.82 7.43
C ILE A 442 -15.99 -10.85 7.47
N ASN A 443 -16.34 -12.13 7.58
CA ASN A 443 -15.35 -13.21 7.62
C ASN A 443 -14.84 -13.53 6.20
N ASP A 444 -14.10 -12.61 5.57
CA ASP A 444 -13.58 -12.76 4.20
C ASP A 444 -12.12 -13.20 4.13
N HIS A 445 -11.39 -13.16 5.26
CA HIS A 445 -10.05 -13.70 5.35
C HIS A 445 -10.06 -15.11 5.94
N ALA A 446 -9.33 -16.02 5.29
CA ALA A 446 -9.10 -17.36 5.84
C ALA A 446 -7.85 -17.37 6.74
N PRO A 447 -7.80 -18.22 7.77
CA PRO A 447 -6.62 -18.30 8.63
C PRO A 447 -5.44 -18.90 7.87
N GLU A 448 -4.26 -18.30 8.04
CA GLU A 448 -3.03 -18.70 7.39
C GLU A 448 -1.94 -19.03 8.41
N PHE A 449 -1.16 -20.07 8.15
CA PHE A 449 0.05 -20.32 8.93
C PHE A 449 1.14 -19.31 8.56
N THR A 450 1.84 -18.76 9.54
CA THR A 450 2.98 -17.87 9.32
C THR A 450 4.12 -18.56 8.56
N VAL A 451 4.23 -19.88 8.72
CA VAL A 451 5.20 -20.72 8.00
C VAL A 451 4.52 -22.02 7.55
N SER A 452 4.53 -22.30 6.24
CA SER A 452 3.87 -23.49 5.66
C SER A 452 4.71 -24.78 5.74
N GLN A 453 6.02 -24.67 5.95
CA GLN A 453 6.91 -25.82 6.19
C GLN A 453 7.81 -25.55 7.38
N ILE A 454 7.58 -26.29 8.46
CA ILE A 454 8.41 -26.23 9.66
C ILE A 454 9.69 -27.03 9.41
N GLU A 455 10.83 -26.50 9.89
CA GLU A 455 12.11 -27.20 9.83
C GLU A 455 12.01 -28.59 10.47
N PRO A 456 12.73 -29.61 9.94
CA PRO A 456 12.68 -30.94 10.50
C PRO A 456 13.09 -30.95 11.97
N VAL A 457 12.26 -31.55 12.82
CA VAL A 457 12.52 -31.68 14.26
C VAL A 457 13.05 -33.08 14.54
N SER A 458 14.25 -33.18 15.09
CA SER A 458 14.82 -34.43 15.57
C SER A 458 14.33 -34.74 16.99
N LEU A 459 13.80 -35.95 17.19
CA LEU A 459 13.43 -36.47 18.51
C LEU A 459 14.02 -37.87 18.69
N PRO A 460 14.62 -38.17 19.86
CA PRO A 460 15.11 -39.51 20.13
C PRO A 460 13.92 -40.47 20.35
N GLU A 461 14.10 -41.74 20.02
CA GLU A 461 13.00 -42.71 20.12
C GLU A 461 12.52 -42.97 21.56
N ASP A 462 13.37 -42.67 22.55
CA ASP A 462 13.06 -42.75 23.98
C ASP A 462 12.45 -41.47 24.56
N ALA A 463 12.08 -40.50 23.70
CA ALA A 463 11.35 -39.31 24.12
C ALA A 463 10.03 -39.66 24.83
N GLU A 464 9.81 -39.07 25.99
CA GLU A 464 8.63 -39.34 26.81
C GLU A 464 7.35 -38.75 26.15
N PRO A 465 6.19 -39.44 26.23
CA PRO A 465 4.90 -38.85 25.90
C PRO A 465 4.66 -37.56 26.67
N GLY A 466 4.16 -36.53 25.98
CA GLY A 466 4.00 -35.17 26.45
C GLY A 466 5.09 -34.21 25.96
N THR A 467 6.18 -34.73 25.37
CA THR A 467 7.26 -33.92 24.79
C THR A 467 6.72 -32.96 23.72
N LEU A 468 7.10 -31.68 23.81
CA LEU A 468 6.77 -30.67 22.81
C LEU A 468 7.62 -30.90 21.55
N VAL A 469 6.96 -31.12 20.41
CA VAL A 469 7.61 -31.37 19.13
C VAL A 469 7.86 -30.03 18.41
N ALA A 470 6.80 -29.26 18.21
CA ALA A 470 6.85 -27.98 17.51
C ALA A 470 5.72 -27.06 17.98
N THR A 471 5.93 -25.75 17.82
CA THR A 471 4.87 -24.75 17.98
C THR A 471 4.59 -24.15 16.61
N LEU A 472 3.36 -24.27 16.14
CA LEU A 472 2.89 -23.67 14.89
C LEU A 472 2.16 -22.36 15.23
N MET A 473 2.29 -21.38 14.34
CA MET A 473 1.62 -20.08 14.47
C MET A 473 0.74 -19.84 13.24
N ALA A 474 -0.51 -19.48 13.47
CA ALA A 474 -1.47 -19.07 12.45
C ALA A 474 -2.11 -17.73 12.80
N THR A 475 -2.51 -17.00 11.77
CA THR A 475 -3.11 -15.66 11.87
C THR A 475 -4.29 -15.56 10.93
N ASP A 476 -5.31 -14.85 11.37
CA ASP A 476 -6.48 -14.49 10.58
C ASP A 476 -6.58 -12.96 10.57
N ALA A 477 -6.84 -12.39 9.40
CA ALA A 477 -6.73 -10.95 9.16
C ALA A 477 -8.02 -10.18 9.50
N ASP A 478 -9.13 -10.88 9.76
CA ASP A 478 -10.40 -10.26 10.12
C ASP A 478 -10.32 -9.45 11.44
N LEU A 479 -11.09 -8.37 11.55
CA LEU A 479 -11.08 -7.48 12.71
C LEU A 479 -11.99 -7.94 13.86
N GLU A 480 -13.07 -8.64 13.56
CA GLU A 480 -14.02 -9.15 14.55
C GLU A 480 -13.44 -10.39 15.25
N PRO A 481 -13.33 -10.40 16.59
CA PRO A 481 -12.80 -11.55 17.33
C PRO A 481 -13.51 -12.88 17.05
N ALA A 482 -14.79 -12.86 16.67
CA ALA A 482 -15.54 -14.07 16.33
C ALA A 482 -15.09 -14.71 15.02
N PHE A 483 -14.60 -13.93 14.05
CA PHE A 483 -14.14 -14.41 12.75
C PHE A 483 -12.71 -14.96 12.82
N ARG A 484 -11.88 -14.41 13.72
CA ARG A 484 -10.52 -14.92 14.00
C ARG A 484 -10.45 -16.24 14.80
N LEU A 485 -11.58 -16.90 15.08
CA LEU A 485 -11.56 -18.17 15.81
C LEU A 485 -11.10 -19.29 14.87
N MET A 486 -10.04 -19.99 15.27
CA MET A 486 -9.38 -21.02 14.47
C MET A 486 -9.59 -22.42 15.07
N ASP A 487 -9.79 -23.40 14.19
CA ASP A 487 -9.79 -24.84 14.50
C ASP A 487 -8.59 -25.53 13.87
N PHE A 488 -7.86 -26.32 14.67
CA PHE A 488 -6.64 -26.99 14.22
C PHE A 488 -6.81 -28.51 14.22
N ALA A 489 -6.36 -29.17 13.15
CA ALA A 489 -6.40 -30.62 13.04
C ALA A 489 -5.18 -31.19 12.33
N ILE A 490 -4.81 -32.44 12.65
CA ILE A 490 -3.85 -33.21 11.84
C ILE A 490 -4.64 -33.89 10.72
N GLU A 491 -4.46 -33.42 9.49
CA GLU A 491 -5.18 -33.94 8.32
C GLU A 491 -4.52 -35.20 7.74
N ALA A 492 -3.20 -35.29 7.80
CA ALA A 492 -2.45 -36.43 7.30
C ALA A 492 -1.14 -36.67 8.06
N GLY A 493 -0.58 -37.88 7.92
CA GLY A 493 0.74 -38.24 8.45
C GLY A 493 0.75 -38.87 9.84
N ASP A 494 -0.37 -38.87 10.56
CA ASP A 494 -0.51 -39.47 11.90
C ASP A 494 -1.61 -40.54 11.97
N VAL A 495 -1.44 -41.63 11.22
CA VAL A 495 -2.44 -42.70 11.15
C VAL A 495 -2.65 -43.40 12.49
N GLU A 496 -1.63 -43.44 13.34
CA GLU A 496 -1.65 -44.15 14.61
C GLU A 496 -2.05 -43.27 15.80
N GLY A 497 -2.23 -41.96 15.61
CA GLY A 497 -2.49 -41.02 16.72
C GLY A 497 -1.30 -40.93 17.67
N THR A 498 -0.09 -40.91 17.11
CA THR A 498 1.18 -40.77 17.84
C THR A 498 1.42 -39.33 18.25
N PHE A 499 0.82 -38.36 17.54
CA PHE A 499 0.94 -36.93 17.78
C PHE A 499 -0.42 -36.34 18.16
N GLY A 500 -0.37 -35.20 18.85
CA GLY A 500 -1.55 -34.45 19.27
C GLY A 500 -1.33 -32.97 19.14
N LEU A 501 -2.42 -32.22 18.97
CA LEU A 501 -2.41 -30.76 18.98
C LEU A 501 -3.05 -30.27 20.27
N ASP A 502 -2.45 -29.23 20.85
CA ASP A 502 -2.92 -28.58 22.07
C ASP A 502 -2.89 -27.06 21.86
N TRP A 503 -4.03 -26.39 22.06
CA TRP A 503 -4.18 -24.95 21.89
C TRP A 503 -5.29 -24.40 22.79
N GLU A 504 -5.17 -23.11 23.12
CA GLU A 504 -6.24 -22.36 23.78
C GLU A 504 -7.18 -21.73 22.73
N PRO A 505 -8.51 -21.77 22.92
CA PRO A 505 -9.45 -21.10 22.01
C PRO A 505 -9.13 -19.60 21.88
N GLY A 506 -9.00 -19.11 20.64
CA GLY A 506 -8.62 -17.71 20.35
C GLY A 506 -7.11 -17.43 20.37
N SER A 507 -6.26 -18.43 20.64
CA SER A 507 -4.80 -18.32 20.50
C SER A 507 -4.36 -18.45 19.04
N SER A 508 -3.34 -17.70 18.65
CA SER A 508 -2.64 -17.83 17.37
C SER A 508 -1.61 -18.97 17.34
N HIS A 509 -1.36 -19.62 18.48
CA HIS A 509 -0.35 -20.67 18.62
C HIS A 509 -0.99 -22.02 18.94
N VAL A 510 -0.54 -23.07 18.24
CA VAL A 510 -0.87 -24.47 18.51
C VAL A 510 0.40 -25.28 18.75
N GLN A 511 0.38 -26.11 19.78
CA GLN A 511 1.51 -26.95 20.17
C GLN A 511 1.30 -28.38 19.67
N LEU A 512 2.23 -28.87 18.85
CA LEU A 512 2.30 -30.26 18.46
C LEU A 512 3.07 -31.04 19.53
N ARG A 513 2.44 -32.04 20.12
CA ARG A 513 2.99 -32.85 21.21
C ARG A 513 3.03 -34.32 20.84
N LEU A 514 4.01 -35.02 21.40
CA LEU A 514 4.11 -36.48 21.32
C LEU A 514 3.09 -37.10 22.29
N LEU A 515 2.21 -37.98 21.82
CA LEU A 515 1.22 -38.68 22.66
C LEU A 515 1.59 -40.13 22.95
N LYS A 516 2.39 -40.75 22.08
CA LYS A 516 2.83 -42.15 22.20
C LYS A 516 4.33 -42.24 21.99
N ASN A 517 4.93 -43.33 22.47
CA ASN A 517 6.36 -43.57 22.28
C ASN A 517 6.71 -43.68 20.79
N LEU A 518 7.89 -43.18 20.42
CA LEU A 518 8.44 -43.33 19.08
C LEU A 518 9.17 -44.68 18.94
N SER A 519 9.31 -45.17 17.71
CA SER A 519 10.16 -46.33 17.40
C SER A 519 10.88 -46.08 16.08
N TYR A 520 12.21 -46.06 16.13
CA TYR A 520 13.02 -45.86 14.95
C TYR A 520 12.82 -47.01 13.93
N GLU A 521 12.64 -48.24 14.40
CA GLU A 521 12.42 -49.42 13.55
C GLU A 521 11.05 -49.41 12.84
N ALA A 522 10.04 -48.82 13.47
CA ALA A 522 8.71 -48.71 12.88
C ALA A 522 8.66 -47.59 11.83
N ALA A 523 9.14 -46.40 12.18
CA ALA A 523 9.21 -45.25 11.29
C ALA A 523 10.38 -44.34 11.68
N SER A 524 11.34 -44.16 10.76
CA SER A 524 12.48 -43.25 10.97
C SER A 524 12.14 -41.78 10.73
N SER A 525 10.96 -41.48 10.16
CA SER A 525 10.44 -40.12 10.05
C SER A 525 8.92 -40.11 9.94
N HIS A 526 8.29 -39.05 10.45
CA HIS A 526 6.88 -38.76 10.32
C HIS A 526 6.70 -37.43 9.59
N ARG A 527 5.89 -37.41 8.52
CA ARG A 527 5.56 -36.18 7.78
C ARG A 527 4.10 -35.82 8.03
N LEU A 528 3.89 -34.92 8.97
CA LEU A 528 2.58 -34.48 9.46
C LEU A 528 2.08 -33.30 8.63
N VAL A 529 0.82 -33.34 8.23
CA VAL A 529 0.11 -32.21 7.60
C VAL A 529 -0.92 -31.72 8.60
N VAL A 530 -0.70 -30.51 9.12
CA VAL A 530 -1.59 -29.83 10.04
C VAL A 530 -2.42 -28.84 9.23
N VAL A 531 -3.73 -28.82 9.41
CA VAL A 531 -4.65 -27.88 8.80
C VAL A 531 -5.19 -26.91 9.86
N VAL A 532 -5.33 -25.65 9.51
CA VAL A 532 -6.06 -24.63 10.28
C VAL A 532 -7.28 -24.20 9.47
N ARG A 533 -8.44 -24.09 10.11
CA ARG A 533 -9.71 -23.70 9.48
C ARG A 533 -10.39 -22.60 10.27
N SER A 534 -11.14 -21.74 9.58
CA SER A 534 -12.01 -20.78 10.27
C SER A 534 -13.16 -21.54 10.93
N VAL A 535 -13.50 -21.14 12.16
CA VAL A 535 -14.68 -21.68 12.89
C VAL A 535 -15.97 -21.09 12.32
N ALA A 536 -15.92 -19.86 11.81
CA ALA A 536 -17.05 -19.20 11.15
C ALA A 536 -17.06 -19.51 9.64
N GLU A 537 -18.22 -19.40 9.00
CA GLU A 537 -18.33 -19.58 7.55
C GLU A 537 -17.70 -18.40 6.82
N LEU A 538 -16.78 -18.68 5.89
CA LEU A 538 -16.13 -17.66 5.07
C LEU A 538 -17.11 -17.07 4.05
N VAL A 539 -17.00 -15.77 3.80
CA VAL A 539 -17.83 -14.99 2.88
C VAL A 539 -16.94 -14.34 1.82
N GLY A 540 -17.26 -14.54 0.53
CA GLY A 540 -16.55 -13.89 -0.58
C GLY A 540 -15.65 -14.82 -1.41
N PRO A 541 -14.92 -14.28 -2.42
CA PRO A 541 -14.10 -15.07 -3.33
C PRO A 541 -12.69 -15.30 -2.77
N GLY A 542 -12.46 -16.41 -2.05
CA GLY A 542 -11.18 -16.68 -1.36
C GLY A 542 -10.93 -18.16 -1.03
N PRO A 543 -9.70 -18.53 -0.60
CA PRO A 543 -9.08 -19.83 -0.84
C PRO A 543 -9.54 -20.93 0.13
N GLY A 544 -10.74 -21.47 -0.05
CA GLY A 544 -11.20 -22.67 0.68
C GLY A 544 -11.24 -22.50 2.20
N PRO A 545 -11.65 -23.53 2.96
CA PRO A 545 -11.94 -23.39 4.39
C PRO A 545 -10.69 -23.34 5.30
N GLY A 546 -9.46 -23.38 4.77
CA GLY A 546 -8.27 -23.44 5.61
C GLY A 546 -6.92 -23.60 4.92
N ALA A 547 -5.85 -23.32 5.66
CA ALA A 547 -4.45 -23.45 5.23
C ALA A 547 -3.78 -24.69 5.85
N THR A 548 -2.71 -25.20 5.23
CA THR A 548 -1.95 -26.35 5.72
C THR A 548 -0.48 -26.03 6.00
N ALA A 549 0.05 -26.54 7.11
CA ALA A 549 1.47 -26.55 7.42
C ALA A 549 2.00 -27.98 7.51
N THR A 550 3.25 -28.18 7.07
CA THR A 550 3.90 -29.49 7.13
C THR A 550 4.95 -29.52 8.23
N VAL A 551 4.92 -30.53 9.10
CA VAL A 551 5.94 -30.77 10.13
C VAL A 551 6.60 -32.12 9.84
N THR A 552 7.93 -32.12 9.72
CA THR A 552 8.70 -33.36 9.56
C THR A 552 9.38 -33.68 10.88
N VAL A 553 9.05 -34.82 11.48
CA VAL A 553 9.70 -35.32 12.70
C VAL A 553 10.66 -36.44 12.31
N LEU A 554 11.94 -36.28 12.61
CA LEU A 554 12.97 -37.29 12.42
C LEU A 554 13.16 -38.06 13.72
N VAL A 555 13.09 -39.38 13.66
CA VAL A 555 13.32 -40.22 14.84
C VAL A 555 14.80 -40.55 14.90
N GLU A 556 15.43 -40.28 16.03
CA GLU A 556 16.84 -40.59 16.28
C GLU A 556 16.99 -41.82 17.16
N LYS A 557 17.99 -42.64 16.84
CA LYS A 557 18.32 -43.82 17.63
C LYS A 557 19.29 -43.42 18.75
N PRO A 558 19.03 -43.77 20.03
CA PRO A 558 19.96 -43.50 21.12
C PRO A 558 21.31 -44.18 20.86
N VAL A 559 22.41 -43.44 21.07
CA VAL A 559 23.77 -43.97 20.92
C VAL A 559 24.12 -44.80 22.16
N PRO A 560 24.42 -46.11 22.04
CA PRO A 560 24.82 -46.92 23.18
C PRO A 560 26.24 -46.59 23.66
N PRO A 561 26.58 -46.81 24.96
CA PRO A 561 27.94 -46.62 25.47
C PRO A 561 28.95 -47.54 24.75
N PRO A 562 30.24 -47.14 24.71
CA PRO A 562 31.25 -47.92 24.02
C PRO A 562 31.42 -49.29 24.68
N ARG A 563 31.76 -50.32 23.90
CA ARG A 563 32.02 -51.67 24.40
C ARG A 563 33.51 -51.98 24.36
N LEU A 564 34.04 -52.44 25.50
CA LEU A 564 35.40 -52.96 25.65
C LEU A 564 35.35 -54.48 25.91
N ASP A 565 36.46 -55.18 25.63
CA ASP A 565 36.63 -56.57 26.08
C ASP A 565 36.61 -56.67 27.62
N GLN A 566 36.20 -57.82 28.15
CA GLN A 566 36.04 -58.03 29.59
C GLN A 566 37.36 -57.86 30.38
N SER A 567 38.49 -58.26 29.78
CA SER A 567 39.81 -58.12 30.39
C SER A 567 40.94 -58.08 29.35
N TYR A 568 41.97 -57.28 29.61
CA TYR A 568 43.20 -57.20 28.82
C TYR A 568 44.38 -57.73 29.65
N GLU A 569 45.21 -58.60 29.08
CA GLU A 569 46.37 -59.18 29.78
C GLU A 569 47.68 -58.86 29.04
N ALA A 570 48.72 -58.46 29.79
CA ALA A 570 50.07 -58.29 29.26
C ALA A 570 51.12 -58.89 30.22
N SER A 571 52.23 -59.38 29.67
CA SER A 571 53.36 -59.89 30.46
C SER A 571 54.61 -59.07 30.21
N VAL A 572 55.29 -58.63 31.27
CA VAL A 572 56.44 -57.72 31.17
C VAL A 572 57.57 -58.12 32.13
N PRO A 573 58.83 -58.19 31.70
CA PRO A 573 59.95 -58.43 32.61
C PRO A 573 60.12 -57.28 33.61
N VAL A 574 60.46 -57.59 34.88
CA VAL A 574 60.69 -56.57 35.93
C VAL A 574 61.80 -55.57 35.55
N SER A 575 62.76 -55.99 34.72
CA SER A 575 63.85 -55.14 34.20
C SER A 575 63.43 -54.19 33.06
N THR A 576 62.15 -54.13 32.70
CA THR A 576 61.69 -53.34 31.55
C THR A 576 61.88 -51.84 31.81
N PRO A 577 62.54 -51.11 30.89
CA PRO A 577 62.75 -49.68 31.06
C PRO A 577 61.45 -48.89 30.91
N ALA A 578 61.43 -47.68 31.48
CA ALA A 578 60.32 -46.74 31.29
C ALA A 578 60.14 -46.39 29.80
N GLY A 579 58.89 -46.19 29.38
CA GLY A 579 58.47 -45.87 28.02
C GLY A 579 58.16 -47.07 27.13
N SER A 580 58.30 -48.30 27.64
CA SER A 580 58.06 -49.54 26.88
C SER A 580 56.57 -49.77 26.66
N LEU A 581 56.18 -50.12 25.42
CA LEU A 581 54.80 -50.45 25.07
C LEU A 581 54.42 -51.85 25.58
N LEU A 582 53.28 -51.95 26.26
CA LEU A 582 52.75 -53.22 26.79
C LEU A 582 51.70 -53.81 25.83
N LEU A 583 50.62 -53.06 25.60
CA LEU A 583 49.54 -53.41 24.70
C LEU A 583 48.79 -52.14 24.27
N THR A 584 47.81 -52.31 23.38
CA THR A 584 46.90 -51.23 22.97
C THR A 584 45.47 -51.66 23.24
N ILE A 585 44.71 -50.84 23.96
CA ILE A 585 43.29 -51.06 24.25
C ILE A 585 42.49 -50.68 22.99
N GLN A 586 41.60 -51.55 22.55
CA GLN A 586 40.74 -51.32 21.38
C GLN A 586 39.29 -51.69 21.72
N PRO A 587 38.29 -50.97 21.18
CA PRO A 587 36.89 -51.32 21.38
C PRO A 587 36.58 -52.67 20.73
N SER A 588 35.63 -53.42 21.30
CA SER A 588 35.25 -54.75 20.82
C SER A 588 34.40 -54.70 19.53
N GLU A 589 33.83 -53.53 19.24
CA GLU A 589 33.05 -53.24 18.04
C GLU A 589 33.47 -51.88 17.44
N PRO A 590 33.30 -51.66 16.13
CA PRO A 590 33.56 -50.35 15.52
C PRO A 590 32.63 -49.28 16.12
N VAL A 591 33.21 -48.17 16.56
CA VAL A 591 32.50 -47.05 17.19
C VAL A 591 32.19 -45.93 16.19
N SER A 592 31.09 -45.21 16.41
CA SER A 592 30.64 -44.09 15.57
C SER A 592 31.39 -42.79 15.83
N SER A 593 32.01 -42.64 17.00
CA SER A 593 32.73 -41.44 17.47
C SER A 593 34.08 -41.84 18.10
N PRO A 594 35.14 -41.01 18.02
CA PRO A 594 36.44 -41.27 18.65
C PRO A 594 36.33 -41.41 20.18
N LEU A 595 37.19 -42.27 20.74
CA LEU A 595 37.24 -42.57 22.17
C LEU A 595 38.41 -41.88 22.87
N ARG A 596 38.21 -41.53 24.13
CA ARG A 596 39.26 -41.15 25.08
C ARG A 596 39.45 -42.24 26.12
N PHE A 597 40.70 -42.60 26.37
CA PHE A 597 41.10 -43.64 27.31
C PHE A 597 41.80 -43.08 28.54
N SER A 598 41.45 -43.58 29.73
CA SER A 598 42.06 -43.19 30.99
C SER A 598 42.35 -44.42 31.88
N LEU A 599 43.23 -44.26 32.87
CA LEU A 599 43.48 -45.28 33.91
C LEU A 599 42.90 -44.76 35.23
N LEU A 600 42.01 -45.51 35.85
CA LEU A 600 41.27 -45.06 37.04
C LEU A 600 41.92 -45.43 38.39
N ASN A 601 42.77 -46.47 38.45
CA ASN A 601 43.28 -46.99 39.72
C ASN A 601 44.73 -47.55 39.67
N ASP A 602 45.64 -46.89 38.95
CA ASP A 602 47.08 -47.19 38.99
C ASP A 602 47.74 -46.64 40.27
N SER A 603 47.56 -47.35 41.39
CA SER A 603 48.11 -46.99 42.72
C SER A 603 49.63 -46.83 42.73
N GLU A 604 50.33 -47.57 41.88
CA GLU A 604 51.78 -47.63 41.78
C GLU A 604 52.29 -46.79 40.62
N GLY A 605 51.47 -45.98 39.94
CA GLY A 605 51.89 -45.10 38.83
C GLY A 605 52.84 -45.75 37.82
N TRP A 606 52.74 -47.07 37.63
CA TRP A 606 53.67 -47.84 36.81
C TRP A 606 53.32 -47.76 35.34
N LEU A 607 52.07 -47.44 35.05
CA LEU A 607 51.49 -47.45 33.73
C LEU A 607 51.10 -46.03 33.31
N CYS A 608 51.11 -45.78 32.01
CA CYS A 608 50.41 -44.65 31.43
C CYS A 608 49.70 -45.12 30.17
N ILE A 609 48.51 -44.58 29.92
CA ILE A 609 47.77 -44.82 28.68
C ILE A 609 47.80 -43.55 27.84
N LYS A 610 48.03 -43.70 26.53
CA LYS A 610 47.82 -42.59 25.60
C LYS A 610 46.33 -42.39 25.39
N GLU A 611 45.86 -41.20 25.74
CA GLU A 611 44.44 -40.82 25.76
C GLU A 611 43.68 -41.12 24.46
N VAL A 612 44.29 -40.93 23.28
CA VAL A 612 43.60 -41.09 21.98
C VAL A 612 43.88 -42.46 21.34
N SER A 613 45.08 -43.00 21.52
CA SER A 613 45.49 -44.23 20.82
C SER A 613 45.28 -45.51 21.62
N GLY A 614 44.96 -45.41 22.92
CA GLY A 614 44.80 -46.56 23.81
C GLY A 614 46.11 -47.33 24.11
N GLU A 615 47.28 -46.79 23.70
CA GLU A 615 48.58 -47.44 23.95
C GLU A 615 48.92 -47.39 25.46
N VAL A 616 49.03 -48.55 26.10
CA VAL A 616 49.48 -48.67 27.48
C VAL A 616 50.98 -48.89 27.52
N ARG A 617 51.70 -48.02 28.24
CA ARG A 617 53.16 -48.02 28.36
C ARG A 617 53.60 -48.03 29.81
N THR A 618 54.84 -48.45 30.06
CA THR A 618 55.47 -48.28 31.37
C THR A 618 55.80 -46.80 31.60
N ALA A 619 55.20 -46.16 32.61
CA ALA A 619 55.46 -44.76 32.94
C ALA A 619 56.80 -44.58 33.67
N ARG A 620 57.17 -45.57 34.49
CA ARG A 620 58.39 -45.59 35.31
C ARG A 620 58.99 -46.99 35.38
N PRO A 621 60.25 -47.14 35.83
CA PRO A 621 60.82 -48.46 36.07
C PRO A 621 59.96 -49.25 37.06
N LEU A 622 59.77 -50.55 36.82
CA LEU A 622 58.95 -51.46 37.64
C LEU A 622 59.66 -51.86 38.95
N GLN A 623 60.23 -50.87 39.65
CA GLN A 623 61.02 -51.07 40.84
C GLN A 623 60.11 -51.46 42.01
N GLY A 624 60.30 -52.66 42.55
CA GLY A 624 59.48 -53.22 43.63
C GLY A 624 58.58 -54.39 43.18
N ALA A 625 58.36 -54.57 41.87
CA ALA A 625 57.62 -55.72 41.35
C ALA A 625 58.44 -57.02 41.47
N GLN A 626 57.87 -58.10 41.99
CA GLN A 626 58.55 -59.40 42.04
C GLN A 626 58.16 -60.26 40.83
N PRO A 627 59.10 -61.05 40.27
CA PRO A 627 58.74 -62.02 39.23
C PRO A 627 57.68 -63.00 39.74
N GLY A 628 56.54 -63.08 39.05
CA GLY A 628 55.37 -63.88 39.43
C GLY A 628 54.19 -63.08 39.98
N ASP A 629 54.39 -61.81 40.35
CA ASP A 629 53.30 -60.94 40.80
C ASP A 629 52.40 -60.49 39.62
N MET A 630 51.16 -60.16 39.95
CA MET A 630 50.17 -59.58 39.01
C MET A 630 49.74 -58.20 39.49
N TYR A 631 49.65 -57.24 38.56
CA TYR A 631 49.20 -55.88 38.81
C TYR A 631 47.93 -55.59 38.01
N THR A 632 46.88 -55.15 38.70
CA THR A 632 45.55 -54.96 38.08
C THR A 632 45.16 -53.49 38.11
N VAL A 633 44.78 -52.95 36.95
CA VAL A 633 44.33 -51.56 36.76
C VAL A 633 43.03 -51.55 35.94
N LEU A 634 42.15 -50.59 36.16
CA LEU A 634 40.94 -50.34 35.39
C LEU A 634 41.23 -49.31 34.30
N VAL A 635 40.91 -49.69 33.08
CA VAL A 635 40.91 -48.78 31.92
C VAL A 635 39.49 -48.31 31.69
N GLU A 636 39.28 -47.02 31.57
CA GLU A 636 38.02 -46.42 31.14
C GLU A 636 38.11 -45.96 29.69
N ALA A 637 37.04 -46.17 28.93
CA ALA A 637 36.84 -45.58 27.61
C ALA A 637 35.54 -44.78 27.60
N GLN A 638 35.61 -43.55 27.09
CA GLN A 638 34.46 -42.64 26.95
C GLN A 638 34.46 -42.02 25.55
N TYR A 639 33.28 -41.67 25.02
CA TYR A 639 33.21 -40.91 23.78
C TYR A 639 33.76 -39.49 23.99
N GLU A 640 34.46 -38.97 22.99
CA GLU A 640 35.05 -37.61 23.04
C GLU A 640 33.97 -36.52 23.11
N ASP A 641 32.85 -36.70 22.43
CA ASP A 641 31.71 -35.79 22.37
C ASP A 641 30.68 -36.01 23.49
N GLN A 642 30.63 -37.22 24.07
CA GLN A 642 29.67 -37.59 25.14
C GLN A 642 30.37 -38.32 26.30
N PRO A 643 31.02 -37.58 27.22
CA PRO A 643 31.81 -38.17 28.31
C PRO A 643 30.96 -38.90 29.38
N THR A 644 29.64 -38.72 29.38
CA THR A 644 28.70 -39.43 30.27
C THR A 644 28.49 -40.89 29.88
N LEU A 645 28.78 -41.26 28.63
CA LEU A 645 28.72 -42.62 28.14
C LEU A 645 30.11 -43.26 28.24
N SER A 646 30.48 -43.72 29.44
CA SER A 646 31.74 -44.41 29.71
C SER A 646 31.55 -45.90 30.00
N THR A 647 32.59 -46.68 29.72
CA THR A 647 32.68 -48.10 30.08
C THR A 647 34.06 -48.37 30.67
N SER A 648 34.16 -49.37 31.55
CA SER A 648 35.43 -49.73 32.18
C SER A 648 35.74 -51.23 32.00
N ALA A 649 37.03 -51.53 31.82
CA ALA A 649 37.56 -52.88 31.64
C ALA A 649 38.80 -53.13 32.51
N THR A 650 39.05 -54.39 32.84
CA THR A 650 40.18 -54.76 33.72
C THR A 650 41.44 -55.03 32.89
N LEU A 651 42.55 -54.39 33.23
CA LEU A 651 43.89 -54.60 32.68
C LEU A 651 44.77 -55.31 33.71
N VAL A 652 45.34 -56.45 33.34
CA VAL A 652 46.15 -57.29 34.21
C VAL A 652 47.56 -57.45 33.64
N ILE A 653 48.57 -57.12 34.44
CA ILE A 653 49.98 -57.16 34.07
C ILE A 653 50.71 -58.25 34.87
N HIS A 654 51.35 -59.19 34.19
CA HIS A 654 52.15 -60.26 34.80
C HIS A 654 53.66 -59.93 34.74
N PHE A 655 54.36 -60.01 35.87
CA PHE A 655 55.78 -59.69 35.92
C PHE A 655 56.71 -60.90 35.72
N LEU A 656 57.63 -60.81 34.75
CA LEU A 656 58.57 -61.89 34.38
C LEU A 656 60.01 -61.65 34.88
N LYS A 657 60.81 -62.72 35.04
CA LYS A 657 62.23 -62.67 35.46
C LYS A 657 63.16 -62.28 34.30
N ALA A 658 64.12 -61.38 34.55
CA ALA A 658 65.08 -60.89 33.56
C ALA A 658 66.18 -61.93 33.19
N PRO A 659 66.66 -61.98 31.93
CA PRO A 659 67.82 -62.80 31.53
C PRO A 659 69.18 -62.14 31.85
N SER A 660 70.21 -62.94 32.20
CA SER A 660 71.54 -62.50 32.67
C SER A 660 72.53 -62.14 31.55
N ALA A 661 73.26 -61.03 31.69
CA ALA A 661 74.25 -60.52 30.72
C ALA A 661 75.73 -60.73 31.16
N PRO A 662 76.71 -60.96 30.25
CA PRO A 662 78.14 -61.14 30.57
C PRO A 662 78.98 -59.85 30.46
N THR A 663 80.11 -59.82 31.19
CA THR A 663 81.06 -58.70 31.38
C THR A 663 82.29 -58.79 30.47
N LEU A 664 82.78 -57.65 29.95
CA LEU A 664 83.95 -57.55 29.04
C LEU A 664 84.98 -56.53 29.55
N ASN A 665 86.27 -56.87 29.50
CA ASN A 665 87.41 -56.00 29.85
C ASN A 665 87.95 -55.19 28.64
N PRO A 666 88.54 -53.99 28.84
CA PRO A 666 88.88 -53.04 27.78
C PRO A 666 90.18 -53.36 27.00
N VAL A 667 90.14 -53.19 25.66
CA VAL A 667 91.27 -53.31 24.72
C VAL A 667 91.96 -51.93 24.53
N PRO A 668 93.31 -51.83 24.45
CA PRO A 668 94.02 -50.54 24.33
C PRO A 668 93.84 -49.84 22.97
N THR A 669 93.80 -48.51 22.99
CA THR A 669 93.60 -47.61 21.84
C THR A 669 94.76 -47.64 20.83
N ARG A 670 94.45 -47.62 19.52
CA ARG A 670 95.42 -47.59 18.41
C ARG A 670 95.10 -46.45 17.41
N HIS A 671 96.09 -45.98 16.64
CA HIS A 671 95.98 -44.80 15.76
C HIS A 671 95.86 -45.16 14.26
N LEU A 672 95.14 -44.35 13.48
CA LEU A 672 95.02 -44.43 12.01
C LEU A 672 95.28 -43.06 11.35
N CYS A 673 95.74 -43.06 10.10
CA CYS A 673 96.23 -41.86 9.40
C CYS A 673 95.23 -41.30 8.37
N THR A 674 95.06 -39.97 8.34
CA THR A 674 94.29 -39.22 7.32
C THR A 674 95.19 -38.14 6.68
N PRO A 675 95.43 -38.12 5.35
CA PRO A 675 94.80 -38.93 4.32
C PRO A 675 95.19 -40.42 4.37
N ARG A 676 94.30 -41.29 3.87
CA ARG A 676 94.41 -42.76 3.98
C ARG A 676 95.78 -43.28 3.50
N GLN A 677 96.42 -44.07 4.36
CA GLN A 677 97.57 -44.94 4.04
C GLN A 677 97.11 -46.41 4.13
N ASP A 678 97.81 -47.36 3.49
CA ASP A 678 97.41 -48.79 3.43
C ASP A 678 97.70 -49.58 4.72
N HIS A 679 97.54 -48.94 5.88
CA HIS A 679 97.75 -49.55 7.19
C HIS A 679 96.46 -49.47 8.03
N GLY A 680 96.13 -50.56 8.70
CA GLY A 680 94.90 -50.78 9.46
C GLY A 680 95.14 -51.35 10.86
N VAL A 681 94.07 -51.38 11.68
CA VAL A 681 94.09 -51.92 13.04
C VAL A 681 93.52 -53.34 13.04
N VAL A 682 94.31 -54.29 13.56
CA VAL A 682 93.84 -55.68 13.75
C VAL A 682 92.91 -55.75 14.95
N ILE A 683 91.73 -56.33 14.75
CA ILE A 683 90.70 -56.65 15.74
C ILE A 683 90.67 -58.16 15.91
N SER A 684 90.75 -58.65 17.14
CA SER A 684 90.65 -60.08 17.47
C SER A 684 89.27 -60.42 18.01
N GLY A 685 88.74 -61.59 17.64
CA GLY A 685 87.59 -62.19 18.30
C GLY A 685 87.89 -62.51 19.77
N PRO A 686 86.86 -62.56 20.65
CA PRO A 686 87.05 -62.87 22.07
C PRO A 686 87.64 -64.29 22.23
N ARG A 687 88.67 -64.45 23.08
CA ARG A 687 89.28 -65.74 23.42
C ARG A 687 88.54 -66.37 24.59
N GLU A 688 87.91 -67.52 24.38
CA GLU A 688 87.55 -68.48 25.43
C GLU A 688 87.83 -69.91 24.92
N ASP A 689 88.47 -70.73 25.74
CA ASP A 689 88.47 -72.20 25.67
C ASP A 689 88.55 -72.69 27.15
N PRO A 690 87.81 -73.74 27.58
CA PRO A 690 88.15 -75.11 27.22
C PRO A 690 86.93 -76.03 27.02
N ASP A 691 86.65 -76.49 25.79
CA ASP A 691 86.08 -77.84 25.62
C ASP A 691 86.55 -78.47 24.29
N PRO A 692 87.36 -79.54 24.31
CA PRO A 692 88.12 -80.01 23.14
C PRO A 692 87.35 -80.99 22.26
N ALA A 693 86.07 -80.72 21.98
CA ALA A 693 85.25 -81.55 21.10
C ALA A 693 84.14 -80.77 20.38
N GLY A 694 84.52 -79.80 19.55
CA GLY A 694 83.58 -79.12 18.65
C GLY A 694 84.33 -78.29 17.61
N GLY A 695 84.16 -78.63 16.33
CA GLY A 695 84.88 -78.00 15.23
C GLY A 695 84.77 -76.47 15.21
N HIS A 696 85.92 -75.81 15.07
CA HIS A 696 86.04 -74.36 14.98
C HIS A 696 85.27 -73.81 13.75
N GLY A 697 84.22 -73.03 13.99
CA GLY A 697 83.65 -72.13 12.98
C GLY A 697 84.43 -70.80 12.97
N PRO A 698 84.69 -70.18 11.80
CA PRO A 698 85.34 -68.87 11.77
C PRO A 698 84.41 -67.79 12.35
N TYR A 699 84.94 -66.89 13.19
CA TYR A 699 84.21 -65.68 13.58
C TYR A 699 83.93 -64.82 12.34
N SER A 700 82.70 -64.38 12.16
CA SER A 700 82.35 -63.38 11.14
C SER A 700 82.32 -61.99 11.76
N PHE A 701 82.96 -61.03 11.09
CA PHE A 701 83.05 -59.65 11.52
C PHE A 701 82.33 -58.74 10.52
N ALA A 702 81.45 -57.87 11.00
CA ALA A 702 80.73 -56.89 10.19
C ALA A 702 80.69 -55.52 10.88
N LEU A 703 80.58 -54.45 10.11
CA LEU A 703 80.31 -53.11 10.66
C LEU A 703 78.83 -52.99 11.03
N GLY A 704 78.51 -52.24 12.09
CA GLY A 704 77.13 -51.99 12.49
C GLY A 704 76.25 -51.36 11.37
N PRO A 705 74.92 -51.44 11.48
CA PRO A 705 73.99 -51.05 10.39
C PRO A 705 73.90 -49.54 10.12
N ASN A 706 74.69 -48.72 10.81
CA ASN A 706 74.67 -47.28 10.62
C ASN A 706 75.34 -46.90 9.27
N PRO A 707 74.63 -46.29 8.31
CA PRO A 707 75.15 -46.00 6.98
C PRO A 707 76.37 -45.07 6.98
N THR A 708 76.53 -44.22 8.01
CA THR A 708 77.75 -43.39 8.15
C THR A 708 78.97 -44.22 8.57
N VAL A 709 78.78 -45.28 9.36
CA VAL A 709 79.88 -46.17 9.77
C VAL A 709 80.34 -47.02 8.59
N GLN A 710 79.42 -47.54 7.78
CA GLN A 710 79.76 -48.33 6.58
C GLN A 710 80.40 -47.49 5.47
N ARG A 711 80.12 -46.18 5.43
CA ARG A 711 80.76 -45.24 4.50
C ARG A 711 82.18 -44.86 4.92
N ASP A 712 82.41 -44.63 6.22
CA ASP A 712 83.67 -44.04 6.72
C ASP A 712 84.75 -45.10 7.01
N TRP A 713 84.35 -46.34 7.28
CA TRP A 713 85.23 -47.43 7.72
C TRP A 713 85.14 -48.65 6.80
N HIS A 714 86.27 -49.33 6.60
CA HIS A 714 86.32 -50.59 5.85
C HIS A 714 86.88 -51.69 6.74
N LEU A 715 86.16 -52.79 6.84
CA LEU A 715 86.51 -53.94 7.67
C LEU A 715 86.70 -55.16 6.76
N GLN A 716 87.88 -55.77 6.84
CA GLN A 716 88.23 -56.94 6.04
C GLN A 716 88.66 -58.07 6.97
N ALA A 717 88.02 -59.24 6.89
CA ALA A 717 88.45 -60.41 7.65
C ALA A 717 89.86 -60.86 7.22
N LEU A 718 90.77 -61.06 8.17
CA LEU A 718 92.14 -61.53 7.90
C LEU A 718 92.22 -63.05 7.96
N ASN A 719 91.58 -63.65 8.96
CA ASN A 719 91.47 -65.10 9.15
C ASN A 719 90.24 -65.41 10.02
N GLY A 720 90.02 -66.69 10.36
CA GLY A 720 88.87 -67.11 11.17
C GLY A 720 88.80 -66.59 12.61
N SER A 721 89.75 -65.76 13.06
CA SER A 721 89.79 -65.20 14.43
C SER A 721 90.09 -63.70 14.51
N HIS A 722 90.47 -63.05 13.40
CA HIS A 722 90.86 -61.64 13.38
C HIS A 722 90.37 -60.92 12.12
N ALA A 723 90.08 -59.62 12.25
CA ALA A 723 89.72 -58.71 11.16
C ALA A 723 90.62 -57.47 11.14
N TYR A 724 90.78 -56.85 9.97
CA TYR A 724 91.54 -55.63 9.74
C TYR A 724 90.59 -54.45 9.51
N LEU A 725 90.68 -53.43 10.37
CA LEU A 725 89.88 -52.20 10.25
C LEU A 725 90.74 -51.07 9.66
N THR A 726 90.27 -50.48 8.57
CA THR A 726 90.93 -49.38 7.84
C THR A 726 89.94 -48.24 7.59
N LEU A 727 90.45 -47.07 7.18
CA LEU A 727 89.60 -45.99 6.69
C LEU A 727 89.08 -46.34 5.28
N ALA A 728 87.77 -46.24 5.07
CA ALA A 728 87.21 -46.42 3.73
C ALA A 728 87.47 -45.18 2.86
N LEU A 729 87.33 -43.98 3.45
CA LEU A 729 87.50 -42.70 2.77
C LEU A 729 88.95 -42.23 2.79
N HIS A 730 89.35 -41.53 1.73
CA HIS A 730 90.68 -40.90 1.64
C HIS A 730 90.89 -39.84 2.73
N TRP A 731 89.81 -39.23 3.22
CA TRP A 731 89.84 -38.25 4.30
C TRP A 731 88.75 -38.53 5.35
N VAL A 732 89.16 -38.78 6.59
CA VAL A 732 88.28 -38.83 7.77
C VAL A 732 88.76 -37.80 8.78
N GLU A 733 87.85 -37.15 9.50
CA GLU A 733 88.16 -36.06 10.42
C GLU A 733 89.11 -36.52 11.55
N PRO A 734 90.23 -35.79 11.82
CA PRO A 734 91.16 -36.10 12.89
C PRO A 734 90.55 -35.99 14.29
N ARG A 735 90.01 -37.09 14.83
CA ARG A 735 89.45 -37.19 16.18
C ARG A 735 89.43 -38.65 16.65
N GLU A 736 89.07 -38.87 17.91
CA GLU A 736 88.76 -40.21 18.40
C GLU A 736 87.40 -40.65 17.85
N HIS A 737 87.36 -41.84 17.25
CA HIS A 737 86.15 -42.44 16.72
C HIS A 737 85.94 -43.80 17.41
N THR A 738 84.68 -44.10 17.73
CA THR A 738 84.28 -45.41 18.24
C THR A 738 83.54 -46.15 17.13
N VAL A 739 84.12 -47.26 16.66
CA VAL A 739 83.60 -48.04 15.54
C VAL A 739 82.90 -49.28 16.09
N PRO A 740 81.57 -49.40 15.95
CA PRO A 740 80.84 -50.60 16.34
C PRO A 740 81.09 -51.73 15.32
N VAL A 741 81.72 -52.80 15.77
CA VAL A 741 81.99 -54.01 15.00
C VAL A 741 81.17 -55.15 15.59
N VAL A 742 80.28 -55.71 14.78
CA VAL A 742 79.49 -56.90 15.14
C VAL A 742 80.34 -58.14 14.88
N VAL A 743 80.50 -58.98 15.89
CA VAL A 743 81.17 -60.27 15.80
C VAL A 743 80.13 -61.35 16.02
N SER A 744 80.03 -62.29 15.10
CA SER A 744 79.12 -63.43 15.20
C SER A 744 79.87 -64.75 15.14
N HIS A 745 79.46 -65.70 15.99
CA HIS A 745 79.92 -67.09 15.97
C HIS A 745 78.76 -68.01 16.35
N ASN A 746 78.49 -69.01 15.52
CA ASN A 746 77.32 -69.89 15.61
C ASN A 746 75.99 -69.10 15.72
N ALA A 747 75.37 -69.08 16.90
CA ALA A 747 74.10 -68.41 17.19
C ALA A 747 74.24 -67.16 18.08
N GLY A 748 75.46 -66.76 18.44
CA GLY A 748 75.74 -65.58 19.26
C GLY A 748 76.24 -64.42 18.41
N THR A 749 75.60 -63.25 18.55
CA THR A 749 76.05 -61.97 17.99
C THR A 749 76.42 -61.03 19.13
N TRP A 750 77.64 -60.50 19.10
CA TRP A 750 78.11 -59.50 20.07
C TRP A 750 78.55 -58.24 19.33
N GLN A 751 78.31 -57.08 19.93
CA GLN A 751 78.77 -55.81 19.38
C GLN A 751 79.99 -55.32 20.18
N LEU A 752 81.14 -55.26 19.51
CA LEU A 752 82.38 -54.73 20.05
C LEU A 752 82.53 -53.26 19.65
N LEU A 753 82.72 -52.36 20.62
CA LEU A 753 82.99 -50.95 20.37
C LEU A 753 84.50 -50.71 20.32
N VAL A 754 85.05 -50.63 19.11
CA VAL A 754 86.49 -50.45 18.88
C VAL A 754 86.83 -48.96 18.85
N ARG A 755 87.63 -48.46 19.80
CA ARG A 755 88.07 -47.07 19.83
C ARG A 755 89.36 -46.88 19.02
N VAL A 756 89.32 -45.99 18.03
CA VAL A 756 90.44 -45.70 17.14
C VAL A 756 90.63 -44.19 17.00
N ILE A 757 91.85 -43.70 17.11
CA ILE A 757 92.16 -42.27 16.99
C ILE A 757 92.69 -42.00 15.57
N VAL A 758 91.96 -41.18 14.81
CA VAL A 758 92.39 -40.75 13.47
C VAL A 758 93.17 -39.45 13.57
N CYS A 759 94.33 -39.36 12.93
CA CYS A 759 95.15 -38.14 12.92
C CYS A 759 95.92 -37.93 11.62
N ARG A 760 96.40 -36.70 11.40
CA ARG A 760 97.27 -36.41 10.24
C ARG A 760 98.64 -37.00 10.48
N CYS A 761 99.11 -37.84 9.57
CA CYS A 761 100.41 -38.50 9.70
C CYS A 761 101.46 -37.91 8.77
N ASN A 762 102.74 -38.07 9.13
CA ASN A 762 103.85 -37.84 8.22
C ASN A 762 104.00 -39.02 7.23
N VAL A 763 104.96 -38.92 6.31
CA VAL A 763 105.25 -39.97 5.30
C VAL A 763 105.68 -41.32 5.89
N GLU A 764 106.03 -41.36 7.18
CA GLU A 764 106.41 -42.57 7.93
C GLU A 764 105.25 -43.15 8.77
N GLY A 765 104.04 -42.59 8.66
CA GLY A 765 102.83 -43.11 9.33
C GLY A 765 102.67 -42.70 10.80
N GLN A 766 103.42 -41.71 11.28
CA GLN A 766 103.34 -41.23 12.67
C GLN A 766 102.41 -40.02 12.83
N CYS A 767 101.57 -40.06 13.88
CA CYS A 767 100.51 -39.11 14.21
C CYS A 767 101.04 -37.72 14.63
N MET A 768 100.79 -36.67 13.84
CA MET A 768 101.21 -35.29 14.13
C MET A 768 100.16 -34.55 14.98
N ARG A 769 100.51 -34.16 16.21
CA ARG A 769 99.54 -33.79 17.27
C ARG A 769 99.09 -32.32 17.37
N LYS A 770 99.48 -31.38 16.50
CA LYS A 770 98.98 -29.99 16.57
C LYS A 770 98.93 -29.28 15.22
N VAL A 771 97.72 -28.99 14.73
CA VAL A 771 97.42 -27.83 13.86
C VAL A 771 95.99 -27.39 14.16
N GLY A 772 95.79 -26.16 14.63
CA GLY A 772 94.47 -25.58 14.87
C GLY A 772 94.03 -24.64 13.75
N ARG A 773 92.71 -24.53 13.54
CA ARG A 773 91.90 -23.47 12.89
C ARG A 773 90.46 -24.01 12.79
N MET A 774 89.35 -23.25 12.78
CA MET A 774 89.04 -21.82 12.75
C MET A 774 87.54 -21.68 13.11
N LYS A 775 87.13 -20.56 13.71
CA LYS A 775 85.73 -20.16 13.94
C LYS A 775 84.93 -20.10 12.63
N GLY A 776 83.67 -20.57 12.67
CA GLY A 776 82.64 -20.22 11.68
C GLY A 776 81.61 -21.32 11.47
N MET A 777 80.52 -21.27 12.22
CA MET A 777 79.34 -22.14 12.06
C MET A 777 78.13 -21.22 11.82
N PRO A 778 77.08 -21.66 11.10
CA PRO A 778 75.73 -21.32 11.52
C PRO A 778 75.05 -22.56 12.10
N SER A 779 74.50 -22.41 13.31
CA SER A 779 73.74 -23.45 14.01
C SER A 779 72.27 -23.47 13.59
N LYS A 780 71.62 -24.62 13.81
CA LYS A 780 70.26 -24.96 13.35
C LYS A 780 69.11 -24.12 13.93
N LEU A 781 69.36 -23.11 14.78
CA LEU A 781 68.29 -22.25 15.32
C LEU A 781 67.80 -21.17 14.34
N SER A 782 68.59 -20.80 13.32
CA SER A 782 68.19 -19.74 12.38
C SER A 782 67.13 -20.17 11.35
N ALA A 783 66.91 -21.47 11.15
CA ALA A 783 65.96 -21.96 10.15
C ALA A 783 64.50 -21.95 10.65
N VAL A 784 64.29 -22.13 11.95
CA VAL A 784 62.93 -22.18 12.54
C VAL A 784 62.33 -20.78 12.71
N GLY A 785 63.15 -19.78 13.05
CA GLY A 785 62.70 -18.39 13.17
C GLY A 785 62.21 -17.79 11.84
N ILE A 786 62.82 -18.18 10.71
CA ILE A 786 62.43 -17.71 9.38
C ILE A 786 61.10 -18.35 8.94
N LEU A 787 60.83 -19.60 9.32
CA LEU A 787 59.57 -20.29 9.00
C LEU A 787 58.39 -19.75 9.79
N VAL A 788 58.58 -19.46 11.08
CA VAL A 788 57.51 -18.90 11.94
C VAL A 788 57.21 -17.45 11.56
N GLY A 789 58.24 -16.66 11.24
CA GLY A 789 58.06 -15.27 10.78
C GLY A 789 57.32 -15.15 9.45
N THR A 790 57.56 -16.08 8.52
CA THR A 790 56.88 -16.10 7.21
C THR A 790 55.42 -16.52 7.31
N LEU A 791 55.09 -17.50 8.17
CA LEU A 791 53.69 -17.90 8.41
C LEU A 791 52.87 -16.81 9.12
N MET A 792 53.45 -16.08 10.07
CA MET A 792 52.79 -14.93 10.72
C MET A 792 52.52 -13.79 9.73
N ALA A 793 53.45 -13.51 8.81
CA ALA A 793 53.26 -12.47 7.80
C ALA A 793 52.14 -12.81 6.80
N ILE A 794 52.01 -14.09 6.41
CA ILE A 794 50.92 -14.56 5.53
C ILE A 794 49.57 -14.46 6.24
N GLY A 795 49.50 -14.81 7.53
CA GLY A 795 48.27 -14.68 8.34
C GLY A 795 47.78 -13.23 8.44
N ILE A 796 48.69 -12.28 8.67
CA ILE A 796 48.36 -10.84 8.71
C ILE A 796 47.86 -10.36 7.33
N PHE A 797 48.48 -10.81 6.24
CA PHE A 797 48.05 -10.46 4.88
C PHE A 797 46.66 -10.99 4.54
N LEU A 798 46.32 -12.21 4.97
CA LEU A 798 44.98 -12.79 4.78
C LEU A 798 43.91 -12.06 5.59
N ILE A 799 44.21 -11.63 6.82
CA ILE A 799 43.30 -10.82 7.64
C ILE A 799 43.07 -9.44 6.99
N LEU A 800 44.11 -8.81 6.44
CA LEU A 800 43.98 -7.54 5.70
C LEU A 800 43.15 -7.71 4.42
N ILE A 801 43.32 -8.81 3.68
CA ILE A 801 42.51 -9.09 2.48
C ILE A 801 41.04 -9.33 2.84
N PHE A 802 40.75 -10.12 3.88
CA PHE A 802 39.37 -10.38 4.32
C PHE A 802 38.69 -9.14 4.90
N THR A 803 39.40 -8.31 5.67
CA THR A 803 38.86 -7.04 6.16
C THR A 803 38.60 -6.04 5.03
N HIS A 804 39.45 -6.01 3.99
CA HIS A 804 39.22 -5.16 2.82
C HIS A 804 38.07 -5.66 1.93
N LEU A 805 37.83 -6.97 1.84
CA LEU A 805 36.68 -7.56 1.12
C LEU A 805 35.35 -7.33 1.86
N THR A 806 35.33 -7.39 3.19
CA THR A 806 34.11 -7.11 3.97
C THR A 806 33.76 -5.62 3.99
N LEU A 807 34.77 -4.73 4.01
CA LEU A 807 34.56 -3.28 3.86
C LEU A 807 34.15 -2.88 2.43
N ALA A 808 34.61 -3.59 1.38
CA ALA A 808 34.15 -3.36 0.01
C ALA A 808 32.69 -3.78 -0.19
N ARG A 809 32.26 -4.90 0.40
CA ARG A 809 30.86 -5.38 0.32
C ARG A 809 29.86 -4.49 1.06
N LYS A 810 30.30 -3.79 2.11
CA LYS A 810 29.45 -2.87 2.87
C LYS A 810 29.29 -1.50 2.20
N LYS A 811 30.08 -1.21 1.15
CA LYS A 811 30.04 0.06 0.41
C LYS A 811 29.08 0.04 -0.80
N ASP A 812 28.54 -1.13 -1.16
CA ASP A 812 27.55 -1.31 -2.23
C ASP A 812 26.09 -1.39 -1.74
N LEU A 813 25.85 -1.35 -0.41
CA LEU A 813 24.48 -1.42 0.16
C LEU A 813 23.98 -0.14 0.83
N ASP A 814 24.81 0.91 0.93
CA ASP A 814 24.43 2.22 1.46
C ASP A 814 24.88 3.33 0.48
N GLN A 815 24.10 3.54 -0.58
CA GLN A 815 24.13 4.80 -1.32
C GLN A 815 22.71 5.36 -1.48
N PRO A 816 22.44 6.58 -0.94
CA PRO A 816 21.21 7.30 -1.24
C PRO A 816 21.30 7.90 -2.65
N VAL A 817 20.23 7.73 -3.44
CA VAL A 817 20.08 8.44 -4.71
C VAL A 817 19.59 9.84 -4.38
N ASP A 818 20.49 10.82 -4.44
CA ASP A 818 20.13 12.23 -4.58
C ASP A 818 20.97 12.89 -5.67
N SER A 819 20.24 13.43 -6.64
CA SER A 819 20.48 14.65 -7.44
C SER A 819 21.91 15.05 -7.81
N VAL A 820 22.17 15.17 -9.12
CA VAL A 820 23.31 15.93 -9.68
C VAL A 820 22.78 17.18 -10.42
N PRO A 821 23.42 18.36 -10.25
CA PRO A 821 22.98 19.64 -10.81
C PRO A 821 23.76 20.14 -12.06
N LEU A 822 23.21 21.22 -12.65
CA LEU A 822 23.86 22.39 -13.33
C LEU A 822 24.26 22.37 -14.82
N LYS A 823 23.52 23.17 -15.64
CA LYS A 823 23.97 24.35 -16.46
C LYS A 823 22.87 24.73 -17.47
N ALA A 824 22.26 25.92 -17.49
CA ALA A 824 22.72 27.31 -17.70
C ALA A 824 22.68 27.79 -19.16
N ALA A 825 22.02 28.96 -19.34
CA ALA A 825 21.94 29.87 -20.51
C ALA A 825 21.06 29.37 -21.69
N VAL A 826 20.09 30.10 -22.23
CA VAL A 826 19.81 31.56 -22.34
C VAL A 826 18.32 31.82 -22.14
#